data_AF-A0A9D0N2D0-F1
#
_entry.id   AF-A0A9D0N2D0-F1
#
_cell.length_a   1.000
_cell.length_b   1.000
_cell.length_c   1.000
_cell.angle_alpha   90.00
_cell.angle_beta   90.00
_cell.angle_gamma   90.00
#
_symmetry.space_group_name_H-M   'P 1'
#
loop_
_entity.id
_entity.type
_entity.pdbx_description
1 polymer ?
#
loop_
_entity_poly.entity_id
_entity_poly.type
_entity_poly.pdbx_seq_one_letter_code
_entity_poly.pdbx_strand_id
1 'polypeptide(L)'
;MTFFSLSLCSRMYQTKAKNIVGLFGKTLLAALLVNMFLAGGVAVAAVQHPNILINADELNAIKAKVAVGAQPWKSAYDKMISQANSALNLSNMSVTFGGKNQCGNVNVYCTDPFYNGSDRVDFDTGARLIGAGVRDLGMAYAFSGEARYADKLIELIRVWALDATTAMQPTFANHQARIDLYPTMTGLIYGADLAWNYPGWSQSDKDAFKAWVDAFGQNAMQLSQDPNNFENWKVAFISIAGAFTGDQTLLNFAFQRFRDVIPSQIGSRGTMEEEKGRTSGWGGIGYSMFALHAMSLAAEVARHHGVDLYNYTSDGNKGLKLALDYHAPYLLNLSAWPFGKGTQPLNASHGIGIYELAYSVWQDPAYLNVVNRWGRPMGMNIWALGVVTLTHANRFDLSVGATAPSIVAQPAAVTVTEGDDASFSVVSTGSGSLAYQWFRDGNSIAGATGASHTVPGVSSSDNGSVYSCEVSNSLGSINSSGAMLTVLSDSVAPTLVSVLTVSDTRVDITFSEPVSASSAENIANYQIDLGVAVTSASLGADDSTVSLTVSQLAVDTTYTVLVSNVQDIAQNPNTITAQSSLNFTYRTADGFEDGNADGWNSLVDSNWSVVMDEGDMAYYLNTTNFGSPGGGRLGEYSLLPADYADFTFTAQAKLGDDVASSALADYAVIFGFQDSDNYYYMLFNNDQDSTQLFKVIGGNRTPLATADSDWLSDNAYHSIEISRAGSAISVRFDGNVLLSANDNSLGAGKVGVGSFNDSAYFDDVSVTDVVASGGGSTGGGSTGGGSTGGGSTGGGSTGGGSTGGGSTGGGSTGGGSTGGGSTGGGSTGSGPTGGGPSGSGSVSDSEPDAGGGALNPFTGFVLMVGVILVWRRRAVSVLSAQV
;
A
#
# COMPACT_ATOMS: atom_id res chain seq x y z
N MET A 1 21.18 -75.74 32.51
CA MET A 1 19.98 -76.46 32.98
C MET A 1 18.80 -75.49 32.84
N THR A 2 17.87 -75.65 31.90
CA THR A 2 16.58 -76.39 32.07
C THR A 2 15.86 -76.01 33.37
N PHE A 3 14.55 -75.75 33.46
CA PHE A 3 13.38 -75.61 32.58
C PHE A 3 12.20 -75.37 33.56
N PHE A 4 11.20 -74.54 33.20
CA PHE A 4 9.75 -74.67 33.51
C PHE A 4 9.25 -74.81 34.98
N SER A 5 8.00 -74.52 35.38
CA SER A 5 6.80 -73.80 34.90
C SER A 5 5.65 -74.19 35.86
N LEU A 6 4.43 -73.69 35.57
CA LEU A 6 3.08 -74.03 36.08
C LEU A 6 2.51 -73.02 37.10
N SER A 7 1.49 -72.19 36.81
CA SER A 7 0.19 -72.29 36.09
C SER A 7 -0.99 -72.68 36.99
N LEU A 8 -2.03 -71.84 37.02
CA LEU A 8 -3.45 -72.20 37.19
C LEU A 8 -4.31 -70.96 36.80
N CYS A 9 -5.03 -70.95 35.66
CA CYS A 9 -6.45 -71.34 35.45
C CYS A 9 -7.46 -70.47 36.24
N SER A 10 -8.62 -69.98 35.73
CA SER A 10 -9.35 -70.14 34.46
C SER A 10 -10.60 -69.22 34.45
N ARG A 11 -11.06 -68.77 33.27
CA ARG A 11 -12.46 -68.38 32.86
C ARG A 11 -13.10 -67.13 33.49
N MET A 12 -13.81 -66.22 32.81
CA MET A 12 -14.26 -66.05 31.41
C MET A 12 -14.83 -64.62 31.30
N TYR A 13 -14.33 -63.80 30.39
CA TYR A 13 -15.15 -62.86 29.61
C TYR A 13 -14.47 -62.70 28.23
N GLN A 14 -14.80 -63.63 27.33
CA GLN A 14 -14.64 -63.48 25.89
C GLN A 14 -15.93 -62.84 25.35
N THR A 15 -15.89 -61.56 25.03
CA THR A 15 -16.68 -60.96 23.94
C THR A 15 -16.07 -59.60 23.60
N LYS A 16 -15.78 -59.38 22.29
CA LYS A 16 -15.14 -58.20 21.67
C LYS A 16 -13.60 -58.13 21.70
N ALA A 17 -12.92 -59.11 21.11
CA ALA A 17 -11.55 -58.91 20.57
C ALA A 17 -11.14 -59.97 19.52
N LYS A 18 -12.07 -60.38 18.65
CA LYS A 18 -11.75 -61.19 17.47
C LYS A 18 -12.57 -60.66 16.29
N ASN A 19 -12.05 -59.62 15.61
CA ASN A 19 -12.39 -59.25 14.22
C ASN A 19 -11.65 -58.02 13.63
N ILE A 20 -10.47 -57.60 14.10
CA ILE A 20 -9.72 -56.47 13.46
C ILE A 20 -8.21 -56.72 13.43
N VAL A 21 -7.75 -57.88 12.92
CA VAL A 21 -6.34 -58.06 12.50
C VAL A 21 -6.21 -58.82 11.16
N GLY A 22 -7.34 -59.15 10.51
CA GLY A 22 -7.37 -59.93 9.27
C GLY A 22 -7.55 -59.15 7.97
N LEU A 23 -7.72 -57.82 8.01
CA LEU A 23 -8.14 -57.03 6.83
C LEU A 23 -7.26 -55.82 6.49
N PHE A 24 -6.20 -55.53 7.26
CA PHE A 24 -5.32 -54.38 7.02
C PHE A 24 -3.89 -54.74 6.55
N GLY A 25 -3.53 -56.03 6.52
CA GLY A 25 -2.19 -56.48 6.13
C GLY A 25 -2.02 -56.95 4.68
N LYS A 26 -3.11 -57.08 3.91
CA LYS A 26 -3.06 -57.63 2.52
C LYS A 26 -3.41 -56.63 1.42
N THR A 27 -3.92 -55.45 1.77
CA THR A 27 -4.20 -54.33 0.83
C THR A 27 -3.01 -53.39 0.67
N LEU A 28 -2.06 -53.37 1.61
CA LEU A 28 -0.88 -52.50 1.52
C LEU A 28 0.26 -53.11 0.69
N LEU A 29 0.38 -54.45 0.65
CA LEU A 29 1.46 -55.13 -0.09
C LEU A 29 1.14 -55.33 -1.58
N ALA A 30 -0.13 -55.33 -1.98
CA ALA A 30 -0.54 -55.37 -3.39
C ALA A 30 -0.46 -53.98 -4.05
N ALA A 31 -0.65 -52.90 -3.29
CA ALA A 31 -0.45 -51.52 -3.77
C ALA A 31 1.04 -51.15 -3.95
N LEU A 32 1.94 -51.81 -3.21
CA LEU A 32 3.39 -51.62 -3.31
C LEU A 32 4.08 -52.47 -4.41
N LEU A 33 3.42 -53.50 -4.94
CA LEU A 33 3.97 -54.37 -5.99
C LEU A 33 3.40 -54.11 -7.39
N VAL A 34 2.27 -53.38 -7.52
CA VAL A 34 1.74 -52.93 -8.83
C VAL A 34 2.48 -51.69 -9.36
N ASN A 35 3.20 -50.95 -8.52
CA ASN A 35 4.02 -49.80 -8.94
C ASN A 35 5.43 -50.15 -9.43
N MET A 36 5.81 -51.43 -9.49
CA MET A 36 7.19 -51.83 -9.83
C MET A 36 7.35 -52.50 -11.21
N PHE A 37 6.28 -52.58 -12.02
CA PHE A 37 6.34 -53.18 -13.38
C PHE A 37 5.69 -52.36 -14.50
N LEU A 38 5.61 -51.03 -14.35
CA LEU A 38 5.36 -50.10 -15.46
C LEU A 38 6.42 -48.99 -15.60
N ALA A 39 7.52 -49.07 -14.84
CA ALA A 39 8.66 -48.15 -14.98
C ALA A 39 9.65 -48.65 -16.05
N GLY A 40 9.14 -48.85 -17.27
CA GLY A 40 9.93 -49.03 -18.47
C GLY A 40 9.88 -47.75 -19.31
N GLY A 41 10.50 -46.69 -18.82
CA GLY A 41 10.72 -45.44 -19.56
C GLY A 41 10.12 -44.18 -18.92
N VAL A 42 10.83 -43.59 -17.95
CA VAL A 42 10.76 -42.14 -17.73
C VAL A 42 12.16 -41.65 -17.36
N ALA A 43 12.92 -41.21 -18.36
CA ALA A 43 13.92 -40.19 -18.14
C ALA A 43 13.31 -38.88 -18.63
N VAL A 44 12.83 -38.02 -17.72
CA VAL A 44 12.53 -36.62 -18.04
C VAL A 44 12.99 -35.73 -16.88
N ALA A 45 14.29 -35.50 -16.82
CA ALA A 45 14.81 -34.18 -16.45
C ALA A 45 15.14 -33.49 -17.79
N ALA A 46 14.81 -32.22 -18.07
CA ALA A 46 14.96 -31.04 -17.22
C ALA A 46 14.22 -29.81 -17.80
N VAL A 47 13.93 -28.80 -16.98
CA VAL A 47 14.01 -27.41 -17.46
C VAL A 47 15.33 -26.84 -16.94
N GLN A 48 16.20 -26.47 -17.86
CA GLN A 48 17.19 -25.43 -17.68
C GLN A 48 17.82 -25.21 -19.05
N HIS A 49 17.35 -24.21 -19.79
CA HIS A 49 18.24 -23.28 -20.46
C HIS A 49 17.45 -22.20 -21.19
N PRO A 50 17.68 -20.98 -20.75
CA PRO A 50 17.50 -20.55 -19.36
C PRO A 50 16.09 -20.93 -18.85
N ASN A 51 15.62 -20.29 -17.79
CA ASN A 51 14.31 -20.53 -17.19
C ASN A 51 13.59 -19.19 -17.20
N ILE A 52 13.13 -18.74 -18.37
CA ILE A 52 12.75 -17.33 -18.54
C ILE A 52 11.54 -16.97 -17.66
N LEU A 53 10.47 -17.77 -17.74
CA LEU A 53 9.20 -17.51 -17.03
C LEU A 53 8.75 -18.67 -16.14
N ILE A 54 9.34 -19.85 -16.27
CA ILE A 54 9.01 -21.01 -15.44
C ILE A 54 10.26 -21.83 -15.21
N ASN A 55 10.49 -22.25 -13.97
CA ASN A 55 11.59 -23.16 -13.64
C ASN A 55 11.11 -24.63 -13.61
N ALA A 56 12.07 -25.56 -13.49
CA ALA A 56 11.78 -26.99 -13.49
C ALA A 56 10.83 -27.41 -12.37
N ASP A 57 10.98 -26.82 -11.19
CA ASP A 57 10.17 -27.16 -10.02
C ASP A 57 8.74 -26.68 -10.22
N GLU A 58 8.54 -25.43 -10.67
CA GLU A 58 7.23 -24.85 -11.01
C GLU A 58 6.53 -25.70 -12.08
N LEU A 59 7.24 -26.06 -13.15
CA LEU A 59 6.69 -26.92 -14.20
C LEU A 59 6.28 -28.30 -13.65
N ASN A 60 7.10 -28.91 -12.80
CA ASN A 60 6.81 -30.22 -12.22
C ASN A 60 5.62 -30.17 -11.26
N ALA A 61 5.49 -29.11 -10.46
CA ALA A 61 4.34 -28.90 -9.60
C ALA A 61 3.04 -28.78 -10.41
N ILE A 62 3.06 -28.03 -11.51
CA ILE A 62 1.91 -27.88 -12.41
C ILE A 62 1.59 -29.22 -13.10
N LYS A 63 2.60 -29.96 -13.58
CA LYS A 63 2.43 -31.32 -14.12
C LYS A 63 1.75 -32.25 -13.12
N ALA A 64 2.12 -32.19 -11.84
CA ALA A 64 1.50 -33.01 -10.81
C ALA A 64 0.02 -32.67 -10.62
N LYS A 65 -0.35 -31.39 -10.64
CA LYS A 65 -1.76 -30.95 -10.61
C LYS A 65 -2.54 -31.45 -11.83
N VAL A 66 -1.95 -31.35 -13.02
CA VAL A 66 -2.54 -31.87 -14.27
C VAL A 66 -2.76 -33.38 -14.20
N ALA A 67 -1.76 -34.13 -13.72
CA ALA A 67 -1.80 -35.59 -13.66
C ALA A 67 -2.93 -36.13 -12.78
N VAL A 68 -3.27 -35.44 -11.68
CA VAL A 68 -4.39 -35.80 -10.80
C VAL A 68 -5.73 -35.19 -11.23
N GLY A 69 -5.77 -34.51 -12.38
CA GLY A 69 -6.99 -33.88 -12.90
C GLY A 69 -7.44 -32.64 -12.10
N ALA A 70 -6.55 -32.02 -11.32
CA ALA A 70 -6.90 -30.86 -10.51
C ALA A 70 -7.28 -29.67 -11.40
N GLN A 71 -8.43 -29.07 -11.09
CA GLN A 71 -8.89 -27.85 -11.74
C GLN A 71 -8.28 -26.62 -11.07
N PRO A 72 -7.92 -25.58 -11.83
CA PRO A 72 -8.15 -25.40 -13.27
C PRO A 72 -6.99 -25.87 -14.18
N TRP A 73 -5.88 -26.37 -13.62
CA TRP A 73 -4.70 -26.78 -14.39
C TRP A 73 -5.00 -27.80 -15.48
N LYS A 74 -5.85 -28.80 -15.19
CA LYS A 74 -6.22 -29.81 -16.18
C LYS A 74 -6.94 -29.21 -17.39
N SER A 75 -7.90 -28.32 -17.18
CA SER A 75 -8.62 -27.67 -18.29
C SER A 75 -7.70 -26.78 -19.12
N ALA A 76 -6.79 -26.05 -18.46
CA ALA A 76 -5.80 -25.24 -19.15
C ALA A 76 -4.83 -26.11 -19.98
N TYR A 77 -4.38 -27.24 -19.42
CA TYR A 77 -3.53 -28.21 -20.13
C TYR A 77 -4.21 -28.80 -21.37
N ASP A 78 -5.46 -29.23 -21.25
CA ASP A 78 -6.20 -29.82 -22.39
C ASP A 78 -6.37 -28.82 -23.53
N LYS A 79 -6.64 -27.56 -23.19
CA LYS A 79 -6.78 -26.48 -24.17
C LYS A 79 -5.44 -26.15 -24.82
N MET A 80 -4.35 -26.08 -24.04
CA MET A 80 -2.99 -25.87 -24.54
C MET A 80 -2.58 -26.98 -25.52
N ILE A 81 -2.77 -28.25 -25.16
CA ILE A 81 -2.44 -29.39 -26.04
C ILE A 81 -3.27 -29.36 -27.32
N SER A 82 -4.56 -29.00 -27.23
CA SER A 82 -5.40 -28.83 -28.42
C SER A 82 -4.85 -27.76 -29.37
N GLN A 83 -4.31 -26.66 -28.84
CA GLN A 83 -3.74 -25.57 -29.65
C GLN A 83 -2.39 -25.96 -30.24
N ALA A 84 -1.52 -26.61 -29.47
CA ALA A 84 -0.26 -27.16 -29.97
C ALA A 84 -0.47 -28.20 -31.08
N ASN A 85 -1.52 -29.03 -30.99
CA ASN A 85 -1.89 -29.95 -32.06
C ASN A 85 -2.33 -29.24 -33.34
N SER A 86 -2.99 -28.08 -33.23
CA SER A 86 -3.26 -27.23 -34.39
C SER A 86 -1.97 -26.63 -34.95
N ALA A 87 -1.04 -26.24 -34.06
CA ALA A 87 0.26 -25.67 -34.43
C ALA A 87 1.15 -26.65 -35.22
N LEU A 88 0.96 -27.97 -35.05
CA LEU A 88 1.64 -28.99 -35.87
C LEU A 88 1.38 -28.84 -37.38
N ASN A 89 0.24 -28.26 -37.77
CA ASN A 89 -0.17 -28.09 -39.16
C ASN A 89 0.20 -26.73 -39.74
N LEU A 90 0.96 -25.90 -39.01
CA LEU A 90 1.37 -24.59 -39.50
C LEU A 90 2.30 -24.71 -40.70
N SER A 91 1.98 -23.95 -41.75
CA SER A 91 2.85 -23.77 -42.90
C SER A 91 4.16 -23.08 -42.50
N ASN A 92 5.26 -23.48 -43.13
CA ASN A 92 6.58 -22.87 -42.96
C ASN A 92 6.63 -21.50 -43.63
N MET A 93 6.02 -20.50 -43.00
CA MET A 93 6.04 -19.14 -43.49
C MET A 93 7.12 -18.31 -42.80
N SER A 94 7.63 -17.33 -43.52
CA SER A 94 8.71 -16.43 -43.08
C SER A 94 8.37 -14.98 -43.41
N VAL A 95 9.22 -14.04 -43.00
CA VAL A 95 9.12 -12.63 -43.38
C VAL A 95 9.19 -12.40 -44.89
N THR A 96 9.70 -13.36 -45.66
CA THR A 96 9.80 -13.28 -47.13
C THR A 96 8.50 -13.71 -47.84
N PHE A 97 7.51 -14.25 -47.12
CA PHE A 97 6.26 -14.73 -47.69
C PHE A 97 5.39 -13.57 -48.19
N GLY A 98 4.82 -13.70 -49.40
CA GLY A 98 4.00 -12.66 -50.03
C GLY A 98 4.76 -11.64 -50.89
N GLY A 99 6.11 -11.69 -50.93
CA GLY A 99 6.95 -10.98 -51.90
C GLY A 99 6.88 -9.44 -51.86
N LYS A 100 6.21 -8.86 -50.86
CA LYS A 100 6.05 -7.42 -50.69
C LYS A 100 6.66 -7.03 -49.36
N ASN A 101 7.89 -6.54 -49.37
CA ASN A 101 8.27 -5.61 -48.33
C ASN A 101 8.69 -4.28 -48.94
N GLN A 102 8.16 -3.20 -48.39
CA GLN A 102 8.40 -1.84 -48.89
C GLN A 102 9.79 -1.32 -48.51
N CYS A 103 10.55 -2.13 -47.76
CA CYS A 103 11.87 -1.79 -47.22
C CYS A 103 13.04 -2.21 -48.13
N GLY A 104 12.74 -2.72 -49.32
CA GLY A 104 13.73 -3.04 -50.35
C GLY A 104 14.60 -4.27 -50.08
N ASN A 105 14.40 -4.96 -48.96
CA ASN A 105 15.10 -6.18 -48.58
C ASN A 105 14.15 -7.15 -47.89
N VAL A 106 13.66 -8.17 -48.60
CA VAL A 106 12.61 -9.12 -48.17
C VAL A 106 12.85 -9.81 -46.82
N ASN A 107 14.09 -9.85 -46.33
CA ASN A 107 14.44 -10.41 -45.01
C ASN A 107 14.24 -9.42 -43.85
N VAL A 108 13.89 -8.16 -44.11
CA VAL A 108 13.61 -7.13 -43.09
C VAL A 108 12.11 -7.06 -42.82
N TYR A 109 11.70 -7.21 -41.56
CA TYR A 109 10.29 -7.06 -41.18
C TYR A 109 9.90 -5.58 -41.14
N CYS A 110 8.88 -5.22 -41.92
CA CYS A 110 8.35 -3.86 -41.90
C CYS A 110 6.88 -3.78 -42.26
N THR A 111 6.19 -2.82 -41.63
CA THR A 111 4.73 -2.70 -41.67
C THR A 111 4.32 -1.35 -42.25
N ASP A 112 3.28 -1.35 -43.10
CA ASP A 112 2.74 -0.16 -43.78
C ASP A 112 1.91 0.71 -42.80
N PRO A 113 2.23 2.01 -42.63
CA PRO A 113 1.45 2.91 -41.77
C PRO A 113 0.09 3.36 -42.35
N PHE A 114 -0.28 3.01 -43.60
CA PHE A 114 -1.50 3.48 -44.28
C PHE A 114 -2.52 2.39 -44.67
N TYR A 115 -2.41 1.16 -44.17
CA TYR A 115 -3.23 0.05 -44.68
C TYR A 115 -4.51 -0.24 -43.87
N ASN A 116 -5.63 -0.38 -44.60
CA ASN A 116 -6.99 -0.55 -44.10
C ASN A 116 -7.34 -2.02 -43.75
N GLY A 117 -6.81 -2.50 -42.62
CA GLY A 117 -7.55 -3.39 -41.72
C GLY A 117 -7.88 -4.84 -42.12
N SER A 118 -7.66 -5.31 -43.36
CA SER A 118 -8.04 -6.70 -43.74
C SER A 118 -6.94 -7.60 -44.30
N ASP A 119 -5.74 -7.10 -44.63
CA ASP A 119 -4.67 -7.89 -45.31
C ASP A 119 -3.28 -7.76 -44.66
N ARG A 120 -3.20 -7.78 -43.32
CA ARG A 120 -1.91 -7.92 -42.60
C ARG A 120 -1.45 -9.38 -42.55
N VAL A 121 -1.40 -10.04 -43.70
CA VAL A 121 -1.04 -11.46 -43.81
C VAL A 121 0.36 -11.71 -43.24
N ASP A 122 1.28 -10.76 -43.38
CA ASP A 122 2.62 -10.73 -42.80
C ASP A 122 2.63 -10.74 -41.26
N PHE A 123 1.82 -9.90 -40.63
CA PHE A 123 1.66 -9.85 -39.17
C PHE A 123 0.84 -11.02 -38.66
N ASP A 124 -0.27 -11.40 -39.28
CA ASP A 124 -1.05 -12.56 -38.85
C ASP A 124 -0.20 -13.84 -38.94
N THR A 125 0.64 -13.94 -39.98
CA THR A 125 1.61 -15.02 -40.16
C THR A 125 2.73 -15.00 -39.11
N GLY A 126 3.42 -13.86 -38.93
CA GLY A 126 4.51 -13.77 -37.95
C GLY A 126 4.03 -13.81 -36.50
N ALA A 127 3.02 -13.02 -36.17
CA ALA A 127 2.47 -12.84 -34.82
C ALA A 127 1.71 -14.06 -34.31
N ARG A 128 0.80 -14.62 -35.12
CA ARG A 128 -0.07 -15.72 -34.66
C ARG A 128 0.50 -17.10 -34.93
N LEU A 129 1.23 -17.30 -36.02
CA LEU A 129 1.69 -18.64 -36.39
C LEU A 129 3.09 -18.91 -35.85
N ILE A 130 3.99 -17.93 -35.87
CA ILE A 130 5.36 -18.11 -35.40
C ILE A 130 5.48 -17.81 -33.90
N GLY A 131 5.12 -16.60 -33.44
CA GLY A 131 5.22 -16.23 -32.01
C GLY A 131 4.39 -17.14 -31.09
N ALA A 132 3.07 -17.19 -31.32
CA ALA A 132 2.19 -18.05 -30.52
C ALA A 132 2.41 -19.55 -30.83
N GLY A 133 2.52 -19.95 -32.10
CA GLY A 133 2.69 -21.36 -32.46
C GLY A 133 3.96 -21.99 -31.88
N VAL A 134 5.10 -21.30 -31.92
CA VAL A 134 6.36 -21.78 -31.31
C VAL A 134 6.23 -21.88 -29.79
N ARG A 135 5.65 -20.86 -29.13
CA ARG A 135 5.35 -20.94 -27.68
C ARG A 135 4.52 -22.18 -27.34
N ASP A 136 3.48 -22.43 -28.12
CA ASP A 136 2.50 -23.49 -27.85
C ASP A 136 3.13 -24.88 -28.01
N LEU A 137 3.93 -25.06 -29.07
CA LEU A 137 4.71 -26.27 -29.29
C LEU A 137 5.76 -26.47 -28.19
N GLY A 138 6.43 -25.41 -27.75
CA GLY A 138 7.40 -25.45 -26.65
C GLY A 138 6.76 -25.87 -25.33
N MET A 139 5.60 -25.29 -24.99
CA MET A 139 4.81 -25.70 -23.82
C MET A 139 4.35 -27.15 -23.93
N ALA A 140 3.83 -27.58 -25.08
CA ALA A 140 3.39 -28.95 -25.27
C ALA A 140 4.55 -29.95 -25.14
N TYR A 141 5.73 -29.63 -25.68
CA TYR A 141 6.94 -30.43 -25.48
C TYR A 141 7.34 -30.46 -24.00
N ALA A 142 7.43 -29.31 -23.33
CA ALA A 142 7.81 -29.23 -21.93
C ALA A 142 6.90 -30.07 -21.03
N PHE A 143 5.60 -30.11 -21.32
CA PHE A 143 4.64 -30.91 -20.56
C PHE A 143 4.63 -32.40 -20.92
N SER A 144 4.64 -32.74 -22.22
CA SER A 144 4.42 -34.11 -22.70
C SER A 144 5.70 -34.91 -22.94
N GLY A 145 6.82 -34.24 -23.23
CA GLY A 145 8.06 -34.84 -23.72
C GLY A 145 8.00 -35.35 -25.16
N GLU A 146 6.91 -35.13 -25.89
CA GLU A 146 6.74 -35.68 -27.24
C GLU A 146 7.58 -34.94 -28.29
N ALA A 147 8.47 -35.68 -28.96
CA ALA A 147 9.41 -35.18 -29.98
C ALA A 147 8.74 -34.36 -31.10
N ARG A 148 7.54 -34.75 -31.56
CA ARG A 148 6.84 -34.08 -32.67
C ARG A 148 6.62 -32.58 -32.46
N TYR A 149 6.43 -32.16 -31.21
CA TYR A 149 6.23 -30.74 -30.89
C TYR A 149 7.55 -29.97 -31.01
N ALA A 150 8.63 -30.52 -30.45
CA ALA A 150 9.98 -29.93 -30.57
C ALA A 150 10.47 -29.94 -32.02
N ASP A 151 10.26 -31.02 -32.76
CA ASP A 151 10.65 -31.11 -34.18
C ASP A 151 9.98 -30.02 -35.02
N LYS A 152 8.66 -29.81 -34.84
CA LYS A 152 7.93 -28.75 -35.55
C LYS A 152 8.37 -27.35 -35.12
N LEU A 153 8.60 -27.15 -33.82
CA LEU A 153 9.12 -25.88 -33.30
C LEU A 153 10.45 -25.51 -33.96
N ILE A 154 11.38 -26.48 -34.08
CA ILE A 154 12.70 -26.26 -34.68
C ILE A 154 12.58 -25.97 -36.17
N GLU A 155 11.67 -26.64 -36.88
CA GLU A 155 11.37 -26.34 -38.28
C GLU A 155 10.95 -24.88 -38.46
N LEU A 156 10.03 -24.38 -37.62
CA LEU A 156 9.57 -23.00 -37.68
C LEU A 156 10.68 -21.99 -37.32
N ILE A 157 11.50 -22.29 -36.30
CA ILE A 157 12.64 -21.44 -35.91
C ILE A 157 13.67 -21.35 -37.04
N ARG A 158 13.99 -22.48 -37.69
CA ARG A 158 14.95 -22.48 -38.81
C ARG A 158 14.48 -21.56 -39.92
N VAL A 159 13.22 -21.68 -40.32
CA VAL A 159 12.63 -20.86 -41.39
C VAL A 159 12.60 -19.38 -41.03
N TRP A 160 12.27 -19.04 -39.77
CA TRP A 160 12.12 -17.66 -39.35
C TRP A 160 13.44 -16.96 -39.02
N ALA A 161 14.42 -17.66 -38.44
CA ALA A 161 15.59 -17.02 -37.83
C ALA A 161 16.94 -17.48 -38.39
N LEU A 162 17.03 -18.65 -39.02
CA LEU A 162 18.33 -19.28 -39.33
C LEU A 162 18.61 -19.45 -40.82
N ASP A 163 17.61 -19.80 -41.62
CA ASP A 163 17.77 -20.05 -43.05
C ASP A 163 18.15 -18.77 -43.78
N ALA A 164 19.29 -18.77 -44.47
CA ALA A 164 19.82 -17.56 -45.11
C ALA A 164 18.90 -16.92 -46.16
N THR A 165 17.94 -17.68 -46.71
CA THR A 165 17.00 -17.20 -47.73
C THR A 165 15.72 -16.66 -47.10
N THR A 166 15.25 -17.24 -46.00
CA THR A 166 13.95 -16.89 -45.39
C THR A 166 14.05 -16.16 -44.06
N ALA A 167 15.20 -16.19 -43.39
CA ALA A 167 15.36 -15.65 -42.04
C ALA A 167 15.10 -14.15 -41.99
N MET A 168 14.41 -13.73 -40.94
CA MET A 168 14.25 -12.35 -40.58
C MET A 168 15.55 -11.79 -40.04
N GLN A 169 15.98 -10.63 -40.52
CA GLN A 169 17.08 -9.89 -39.92
C GLN A 169 16.65 -9.37 -38.54
N PRO A 170 17.49 -9.49 -37.49
CA PRO A 170 17.14 -9.10 -36.13
C PRO A 170 17.17 -7.56 -35.94
N THR A 171 16.40 -6.83 -36.75
CA THR A 171 16.36 -5.37 -36.82
C THR A 171 14.92 -4.85 -36.79
N PHE A 172 14.77 -3.57 -36.43
CA PHE A 172 13.48 -2.88 -36.40
C PHE A 172 13.43 -1.81 -37.49
N ALA A 173 12.76 -2.11 -38.61
CA ALA A 173 12.80 -1.27 -39.80
C ALA A 173 12.11 0.10 -39.65
N ASN A 174 11.04 0.15 -38.85
CA ASN A 174 10.28 1.37 -38.58
C ASN A 174 9.64 1.30 -37.18
N HIS A 175 9.01 2.41 -36.75
CA HIS A 175 8.41 2.51 -35.42
C HIS A 175 7.30 1.46 -35.22
N GLN A 176 6.39 1.29 -36.18
CA GLN A 176 5.29 0.33 -36.08
C GLN A 176 5.77 -1.13 -35.97
N ALA A 177 6.83 -1.51 -36.69
CA ALA A 177 7.41 -2.84 -36.62
C ALA A 177 7.85 -3.20 -35.18
N ARG A 178 8.23 -2.21 -34.37
CA ARG A 178 8.65 -2.42 -32.97
C ARG A 178 7.54 -3.10 -32.16
N ILE A 179 6.34 -2.51 -32.13
CA ILE A 179 5.24 -3.02 -31.30
C ILE A 179 4.65 -4.32 -31.83
N ASP A 180 4.84 -4.62 -33.11
CA ASP A 180 4.44 -5.89 -33.69
C ASP A 180 5.42 -7.01 -33.33
N LEU A 181 6.72 -6.69 -33.28
CA LEU A 181 7.79 -7.64 -33.02
C LEU A 181 8.05 -7.88 -31.54
N TYR A 182 8.04 -6.85 -30.67
CA TYR A 182 8.34 -7.05 -29.25
C TYR A 182 7.45 -8.15 -28.62
N PRO A 183 6.12 -8.11 -28.74
CA PRO A 183 5.28 -9.12 -28.11
C PRO A 183 5.41 -10.48 -28.82
N THR A 184 5.46 -10.48 -30.15
CA THR A 184 5.53 -11.73 -30.93
C THR A 184 6.81 -12.51 -30.63
N MET A 185 7.95 -11.81 -30.62
CA MET A 185 9.25 -12.44 -30.44
C MET A 185 9.42 -12.96 -29.01
N THR A 186 8.80 -12.32 -28.01
CA THR A 186 8.80 -12.87 -26.65
C THR A 186 8.18 -14.27 -26.57
N GLY A 187 7.10 -14.53 -27.32
CA GLY A 187 6.49 -15.86 -27.41
C GLY A 187 7.40 -16.88 -28.10
N LEU A 188 8.02 -16.50 -29.22
CA LEU A 188 8.95 -17.37 -29.95
C LEU A 188 10.17 -17.75 -29.09
N ILE A 189 10.78 -16.77 -28.42
CA ILE A 189 11.96 -16.99 -27.58
C ILE A 189 11.60 -17.87 -26.38
N TYR A 190 10.45 -17.63 -25.76
CA TYR A 190 9.98 -18.46 -24.64
C TYR A 190 9.66 -19.91 -25.06
N GLY A 191 9.08 -20.13 -26.23
CA GLY A 191 8.89 -21.49 -26.76
C GLY A 191 10.22 -22.22 -27.00
N ALA A 192 11.22 -21.52 -27.53
CA ALA A 192 12.56 -22.05 -27.74
C ALA A 192 13.25 -22.47 -26.42
N ASP A 193 13.15 -21.63 -25.38
CA ASP A 193 13.66 -21.87 -24.03
C ASP A 193 13.15 -23.21 -23.47
N LEU A 194 11.83 -23.42 -23.56
CA LEU A 194 11.15 -24.62 -23.07
C LEU A 194 11.58 -25.92 -23.78
N ALA A 195 11.99 -25.82 -25.05
CA ALA A 195 12.45 -26.96 -25.86
C ALA A 195 13.97 -27.06 -25.97
N TRP A 196 14.73 -26.18 -25.31
CA TRP A 196 16.18 -26.05 -25.53
C TRP A 196 16.95 -27.34 -25.26
N ASN A 197 16.53 -28.12 -24.27
CA ASN A 197 17.17 -29.38 -23.90
C ASN A 197 16.76 -30.57 -24.77
N TYR A 198 15.93 -30.36 -25.80
CA TYR A 198 15.55 -31.43 -26.72
C TYR A 198 16.80 -31.99 -27.44
N PRO A 199 17.07 -33.32 -27.35
CA PRO A 199 18.26 -33.92 -27.95
C PRO A 199 18.31 -33.82 -29.48
N GLY A 200 17.16 -33.70 -30.15
CA GLY A 200 17.07 -33.59 -31.61
C GLY A 200 17.41 -32.19 -32.14
N TRP A 201 17.56 -31.18 -31.28
CA TRP A 201 17.96 -29.84 -31.70
C TRP A 201 19.49 -29.74 -31.79
N SER A 202 20.00 -29.56 -33.02
CA SER A 202 21.43 -29.46 -33.28
C SER A 202 22.09 -28.31 -32.53
N GLN A 203 23.32 -28.51 -32.05
CA GLN A 203 24.08 -27.47 -31.34
C GLN A 203 24.34 -26.25 -32.23
N SER A 204 24.61 -26.46 -33.54
CA SER A 204 24.81 -25.37 -34.48
C SER A 204 23.58 -24.48 -34.65
N ASP A 205 22.38 -25.07 -34.69
CA ASP A 205 21.14 -24.27 -34.75
C ASP A 205 20.91 -23.51 -33.45
N LYS A 206 21.21 -24.13 -32.30
CA LYS A 206 21.12 -23.48 -30.99
C LYS A 206 22.05 -22.26 -30.92
N ASP A 207 23.32 -22.44 -31.28
CA ASP A 207 24.30 -21.36 -31.26
C ASP A 207 23.91 -20.22 -32.20
N ALA A 208 23.46 -20.55 -33.42
CA ALA A 208 23.00 -19.56 -34.39
C ALA A 208 21.74 -18.82 -33.92
N PHE A 209 20.77 -19.53 -33.34
CA PHE A 209 19.55 -18.94 -32.82
C PHE A 209 19.81 -18.05 -31.60
N LYS A 210 20.68 -18.48 -30.68
CA LYS A 210 21.12 -17.68 -29.55
C LYS A 210 21.80 -16.39 -30.00
N ALA A 211 22.70 -16.46 -30.99
CA ALA A 211 23.34 -15.28 -31.57
C ALA A 211 22.31 -14.34 -32.24
N TRP A 212 21.30 -14.90 -32.91
CA TRP A 212 20.22 -14.13 -33.52
C TRP A 212 19.38 -13.37 -32.47
N VAL A 213 19.00 -14.03 -31.37
CA VAL A 213 18.25 -13.40 -30.26
C VAL A 213 19.08 -12.31 -29.58
N ASP A 214 20.37 -12.58 -29.35
CA ASP A 214 21.30 -11.63 -28.73
C ASP A 214 21.43 -10.35 -29.56
N ALA A 215 21.71 -10.50 -30.85
CA ALA A 215 21.77 -9.38 -31.79
C ALA A 215 20.47 -8.56 -31.80
N PHE A 216 19.31 -9.22 -31.67
CA PHE A 216 18.03 -8.55 -31.67
C PHE A 216 17.79 -7.72 -30.39
N GLY A 217 18.11 -8.30 -29.24
CA GLY A 217 18.09 -7.60 -27.95
C GLY A 217 19.02 -6.39 -27.93
N GLN A 218 20.25 -6.58 -28.43
CA GLN A 218 21.24 -5.50 -28.57
C GLN A 218 20.73 -4.37 -29.48
N ASN A 219 20.12 -4.71 -30.62
CA ASN A 219 19.52 -3.72 -31.52
C ASN A 219 18.33 -2.99 -30.88
N ALA A 220 17.50 -3.66 -30.08
CA ALA A 220 16.42 -3.01 -29.34
C ALA A 220 16.95 -2.01 -28.31
N MET A 221 18.04 -2.34 -27.61
CA MET A 221 18.67 -1.48 -26.61
C MET A 221 19.15 -0.13 -27.19
N GLN A 222 19.51 -0.09 -28.48
CA GLN A 222 19.94 1.12 -29.18
C GLN A 222 18.79 2.05 -29.62
N LEU A 223 17.53 1.59 -29.57
CA LEU A 223 16.39 2.40 -29.98
C LEU A 223 16.10 3.50 -28.96
N SER A 224 15.51 4.61 -29.43
CA SER A 224 15.04 5.70 -28.57
C SER A 224 14.01 5.24 -27.53
N GLN A 225 13.86 6.03 -26.47
CA GLN A 225 12.77 5.89 -25.50
C GLN A 225 11.43 6.17 -26.16
N ASP A 226 10.43 5.34 -25.90
CA ASP A 226 9.03 5.65 -26.15
C ASP A 226 8.32 6.09 -24.83
N PRO A 227 7.29 6.96 -24.87
CA PRO A 227 6.62 7.44 -23.66
C PRO A 227 5.54 6.49 -23.12
N ASN A 228 5.13 5.50 -23.92
CA ASN A 228 3.92 4.71 -23.73
C ASN A 228 4.23 3.19 -23.76
N ASN A 229 3.21 2.35 -23.96
CA ASN A 229 3.27 0.88 -24.04
C ASN A 229 4.40 0.32 -24.93
N PHE A 230 4.88 1.06 -25.93
CA PHE A 230 6.05 0.68 -26.72
C PHE A 230 7.30 0.47 -25.87
N GLU A 231 7.54 1.33 -24.87
CA GLU A 231 8.68 1.21 -23.97
C GLU A 231 8.51 0.03 -23.01
N ASN A 232 7.29 -0.19 -22.49
CA ASN A 232 7.00 -1.34 -21.63
C ASN A 232 7.29 -2.65 -22.36
N TRP A 233 6.87 -2.76 -23.63
CA TRP A 233 7.14 -3.93 -24.47
C TRP A 233 8.60 -4.06 -24.89
N LYS A 234 9.30 -2.95 -25.13
CA LYS A 234 10.75 -2.95 -25.36
C LYS A 234 11.50 -3.52 -24.15
N VAL A 235 11.16 -3.07 -22.94
CA VAL A 235 11.74 -3.58 -21.68
C VAL A 235 11.45 -5.08 -21.51
N ALA A 236 10.22 -5.51 -21.74
CA ALA A 236 9.84 -6.92 -21.67
C ALA A 236 10.64 -7.77 -22.68
N PHE A 237 10.73 -7.33 -23.95
CA PHE A 237 11.48 -8.02 -25.00
C PHE A 237 12.97 -8.13 -24.66
N ILE A 238 13.61 -7.04 -24.24
CA ILE A 238 15.04 -7.05 -23.87
C ILE A 238 15.29 -7.95 -22.66
N SER A 239 14.40 -7.93 -21.66
CA SER A 239 14.52 -8.82 -20.50
C SER A 239 14.49 -10.29 -20.90
N ILE A 240 13.58 -10.68 -21.81
CA ILE A 240 13.45 -12.04 -22.30
C ILE A 240 14.64 -12.45 -23.17
N ALA A 241 15.11 -11.57 -24.06
CA ALA A 241 16.30 -11.82 -24.86
C ALA A 241 17.53 -12.01 -23.97
N GLY A 242 17.75 -11.12 -23.01
CA GLY A 242 18.86 -11.21 -22.05
C GLY A 242 18.77 -12.44 -21.15
N ALA A 243 17.56 -12.79 -20.69
CA ALA A 243 17.33 -14.03 -19.96
C ALA A 243 17.75 -15.21 -20.82
N PHE A 244 17.19 -15.33 -22.04
CA PHE A 244 17.45 -16.39 -23.03
C PHE A 244 18.94 -16.58 -23.36
N THR A 245 19.65 -15.49 -23.63
CA THR A 245 21.06 -15.57 -24.03
C THR A 245 21.99 -15.66 -22.83
N GLY A 246 21.52 -15.32 -21.63
CA GLY A 246 22.35 -15.13 -20.44
C GLY A 246 23.15 -13.82 -20.47
N ASP A 247 22.83 -12.90 -21.38
CA ASP A 247 23.50 -11.60 -21.49
C ASP A 247 23.06 -10.66 -20.35
N GLN A 248 23.98 -10.43 -19.43
CA GLN A 248 23.78 -9.55 -18.28
C GLN A 248 23.65 -8.08 -18.69
N THR A 249 24.17 -7.67 -19.84
CA THR A 249 24.05 -6.30 -20.35
C THR A 249 22.58 -6.00 -20.65
N LEU A 250 21.90 -6.91 -21.35
CA LEU A 250 20.49 -6.79 -21.68
C LEU A 250 19.61 -6.83 -20.42
N LEU A 251 19.87 -7.76 -19.49
CA LEU A 251 19.14 -7.86 -18.24
C LEU A 251 19.28 -6.61 -17.37
N ASN A 252 20.50 -6.12 -17.19
CA ASN A 252 20.76 -4.91 -16.41
C ASN A 252 20.09 -3.69 -17.05
N PHE A 253 20.19 -3.55 -18.37
CA PHE A 253 19.48 -2.49 -19.09
C PHE A 253 17.98 -2.56 -18.85
N ALA A 254 17.35 -3.73 -19.05
CA ALA A 254 15.91 -3.87 -18.89
C ALA A 254 15.44 -3.57 -17.46
N PHE A 255 16.13 -4.09 -16.44
CA PHE A 255 15.72 -3.89 -15.05
C PHE A 255 15.99 -2.48 -14.54
N GLN A 256 17.08 -1.83 -14.97
CA GLN A 256 17.32 -0.41 -14.69
C GLN A 256 16.27 0.45 -15.39
N ARG A 257 16.01 0.17 -16.67
CA ARG A 257 15.01 0.89 -17.45
C ARG A 257 13.61 0.78 -16.87
N PHE A 258 13.26 -0.38 -16.34
CA PHE A 258 12.03 -0.57 -15.58
C PHE A 258 11.97 0.41 -14.40
N ARG A 259 13.02 0.49 -13.58
CA ARG A 259 13.05 1.34 -12.39
C ARG A 259 13.05 2.84 -12.69
N ASP A 260 13.77 3.24 -13.73
CA ASP A 260 14.03 4.66 -14.02
C ASP A 260 12.93 5.31 -14.86
N VAL A 261 12.22 4.53 -15.67
CA VAL A 261 11.25 5.08 -16.65
C VAL A 261 9.83 4.61 -16.40
N ILE A 262 9.61 3.32 -16.16
CA ILE A 262 8.24 2.78 -16.18
C ILE A 262 7.34 3.41 -15.10
N PRO A 263 7.79 3.67 -13.86
CA PRO A 263 7.00 4.41 -12.87
C PRO A 263 6.57 5.81 -13.32
N SER A 264 7.34 6.48 -14.18
CA SER A 264 7.00 7.82 -14.67
C SER A 264 5.76 7.84 -15.58
N GLN A 265 5.41 6.69 -16.16
CA GLN A 265 4.19 6.51 -16.97
C GLN A 265 2.93 6.29 -16.12
N ILE A 266 3.10 6.12 -14.81
CA ILE A 266 2.01 5.87 -13.85
C ILE A 266 1.65 7.18 -13.13
N GLY A 267 0.37 7.55 -13.15
CA GLY A 267 -0.17 8.68 -12.40
C GLY A 267 -0.16 8.41 -10.89
N SER A 268 -0.33 9.46 -10.07
CA SER A 268 -0.38 9.33 -8.60
C SER A 268 -1.48 8.38 -8.10
N ARG A 269 -2.56 8.21 -8.87
CA ARG A 269 -3.67 7.29 -8.57
C ARG A 269 -3.48 5.89 -9.17
N GLY A 270 -2.44 5.65 -9.98
CA GLY A 270 -2.21 4.36 -10.67
C GLY A 270 -2.68 4.32 -12.13
N THR A 271 -3.16 5.43 -12.69
CA THR A 271 -3.51 5.55 -14.11
C THR A 271 -2.30 5.34 -15.02
N MET A 272 -2.47 4.63 -16.14
CA MET A 272 -1.47 4.60 -17.21
C MET A 272 -1.64 5.87 -18.06
N GLU A 273 -0.80 6.88 -17.85
CA GLU A 273 -1.06 8.26 -18.31
C GLU A 273 -1.20 8.40 -19.83
N GLU A 274 -0.30 7.78 -20.59
CA GLU A 274 -0.33 7.80 -22.06
C GLU A 274 -1.40 6.87 -22.66
N GLU A 275 -1.95 5.95 -21.86
CA GLU A 275 -2.92 4.96 -22.34
C GLU A 275 -4.36 5.34 -22.01
N LYS A 276 -4.60 5.98 -20.86
CA LYS A 276 -5.96 6.19 -20.34
C LYS A 276 -6.88 6.92 -21.31
N GLY A 277 -6.34 7.87 -22.07
CA GLY A 277 -7.09 8.70 -23.03
C GLY A 277 -7.37 8.06 -24.39
N ARG A 278 -6.88 6.85 -24.68
CA ARG A 278 -6.99 6.24 -26.01
C ARG A 278 -8.45 5.91 -26.36
N THR A 279 -8.91 6.31 -27.55
CA THR A 279 -10.31 6.10 -27.99
C THR A 279 -10.47 5.11 -29.15
N SER A 280 -9.38 4.72 -29.81
CA SER A 280 -9.40 3.74 -30.90
C SER A 280 -9.21 2.31 -30.40
N GLY A 281 -9.71 1.33 -31.16
CA GLY A 281 -9.52 -0.09 -30.85
C GLY A 281 -10.12 -0.44 -29.48
N TRP A 282 -9.31 -0.95 -28.57
CA TRP A 282 -9.73 -1.40 -27.23
C TRP A 282 -9.92 -0.27 -26.21
N GLY A 283 -9.66 0.98 -26.60
CA GLY A 283 -9.78 2.14 -25.71
C GLY A 283 -8.72 2.18 -24.62
N GLY A 284 -8.82 3.16 -23.73
CA GLY A 284 -7.77 3.44 -22.77
C GLY A 284 -7.56 2.35 -21.74
N ILE A 285 -8.64 1.71 -21.27
CA ILE A 285 -8.54 0.56 -20.39
C ILE A 285 -7.86 -0.64 -21.08
N GLY A 286 -8.10 -0.84 -22.38
CA GLY A 286 -7.47 -1.91 -23.15
C GLY A 286 -5.97 -1.70 -23.36
N TYR A 287 -5.57 -0.49 -23.75
CA TYR A 287 -4.14 -0.15 -23.88
C TYR A 287 -3.41 -0.14 -22.53
N SER A 288 -4.10 0.21 -21.45
CA SER A 288 -3.55 0.11 -20.09
C SER A 288 -3.25 -1.36 -19.74
N MET A 289 -4.17 -2.28 -20.04
CA MET A 289 -3.91 -3.72 -19.83
C MET A 289 -2.79 -4.25 -20.73
N PHE A 290 -2.69 -3.73 -21.95
CA PHE A 290 -1.62 -4.07 -22.87
C PHE A 290 -0.23 -3.66 -22.33
N ALA A 291 -0.11 -2.46 -21.74
CA ALA A 291 1.11 -2.00 -21.09
C ALA A 291 1.43 -2.81 -19.82
N LEU A 292 0.44 -3.02 -18.96
CA LEU A 292 0.61 -3.76 -17.70
C LEU A 292 0.99 -5.23 -17.92
N HIS A 293 0.57 -5.82 -19.04
CA HIS A 293 1.03 -7.14 -19.44
C HIS A 293 2.55 -7.17 -19.64
N ALA A 294 3.09 -6.24 -20.42
CA ALA A 294 4.53 -6.14 -20.67
C ALA A 294 5.31 -5.89 -19.38
N MET A 295 4.79 -5.04 -18.50
CA MET A 295 5.40 -4.75 -17.20
C MET A 295 5.43 -5.98 -16.31
N SER A 296 4.33 -6.73 -16.24
CA SER A 296 4.25 -7.97 -15.46
C SER A 296 5.21 -9.03 -16.00
N LEU A 297 5.39 -9.09 -17.33
CA LEU A 297 6.32 -9.99 -17.97
C LEU A 297 7.78 -9.67 -17.60
N ALA A 298 8.18 -8.40 -17.66
CA ALA A 298 9.51 -7.97 -17.25
C ALA A 298 9.76 -8.23 -15.75
N ALA A 299 8.76 -8.01 -14.90
CA ALA A 299 8.85 -8.29 -13.47
C ALA A 299 9.01 -9.79 -13.18
N GLU A 300 8.35 -10.65 -13.95
CA GLU A 300 8.48 -12.10 -13.81
C GLU A 300 9.88 -12.60 -14.21
N VAL A 301 10.42 -12.10 -15.33
CA VAL A 301 11.82 -12.37 -15.70
C VAL A 301 12.76 -11.90 -14.58
N ALA A 302 12.58 -10.69 -14.07
CA ALA A 302 13.40 -10.16 -12.98
C ALA A 302 13.39 -11.05 -11.73
N ARG A 303 12.22 -11.60 -11.38
CA ARG A 303 12.05 -12.51 -10.24
C ARG A 303 12.90 -13.78 -10.39
N HIS A 304 12.98 -14.35 -11.59
CA HIS A 304 13.86 -15.51 -11.89
C HIS A 304 15.35 -15.19 -11.77
N HIS A 305 15.71 -13.89 -11.80
CA HIS A 305 17.06 -13.39 -11.62
C HIS A 305 17.29 -12.78 -10.22
N GLY A 306 16.40 -13.03 -9.26
CA GLY A 306 16.54 -12.58 -7.87
C GLY A 306 16.27 -11.09 -7.67
N VAL A 307 15.59 -10.45 -8.62
CA VAL A 307 15.23 -9.04 -8.58
C VAL A 307 13.73 -8.89 -8.39
N ASP A 308 13.32 -8.19 -7.33
CA ASP A 308 11.91 -7.89 -7.08
C ASP A 308 11.51 -6.58 -7.76
N LEU A 309 10.85 -6.68 -8.93
CA LEU A 309 10.21 -5.54 -9.59
C LEU A 309 8.70 -5.48 -9.34
N TYR A 310 8.12 -6.51 -8.71
CA TYR A 310 6.71 -6.50 -8.35
C TYR A 310 6.47 -5.48 -7.23
N ASN A 311 7.27 -5.55 -6.17
CA ASN A 311 7.15 -4.65 -5.02
C ASN A 311 8.01 -3.38 -5.14
N TYR A 312 8.64 -3.17 -6.30
CA TYR A 312 9.37 -1.93 -6.55
C TYR A 312 8.39 -0.76 -6.76
N THR A 313 8.67 0.35 -6.07
CA THR A 313 7.96 1.62 -6.21
C THR A 313 8.96 2.77 -6.33
N SER A 314 8.64 3.79 -7.13
CA SER A 314 9.36 5.08 -7.11
C SER A 314 8.71 6.06 -6.11
N ASP A 315 9.24 7.28 -6.06
CA ASP A 315 8.63 8.41 -5.33
C ASP A 315 7.12 8.52 -5.63
N GLY A 316 6.32 8.68 -4.58
CA GLY A 316 4.86 8.70 -4.67
C GLY A 316 4.21 7.31 -4.84
N ASN A 317 4.88 6.23 -4.43
CA ASN A 317 4.40 4.84 -4.46
C ASN A 317 4.02 4.33 -5.86
N LYS A 318 4.56 4.93 -6.93
CA LYS A 318 4.28 4.52 -8.30
C LYS A 318 4.97 3.20 -8.62
N GLY A 319 4.18 2.18 -8.90
CA GLY A 319 4.67 0.83 -9.19
C GLY A 319 3.58 -0.06 -9.77
N LEU A 320 3.94 -1.31 -10.09
CA LEU A 320 3.05 -2.26 -10.76
C LEU A 320 1.77 -2.52 -9.94
N LYS A 321 1.89 -2.61 -8.61
CA LYS A 321 0.74 -2.82 -7.72
C LYS A 321 -0.26 -1.65 -7.79
N LEU A 322 0.21 -0.40 -7.65
CA LEU A 322 -0.65 0.78 -7.71
C LEU A 322 -1.44 0.84 -9.02
N ALA A 323 -0.78 0.53 -10.14
CA ALA A 323 -1.47 0.50 -11.42
C ALA A 323 -2.49 -0.65 -11.53
N LEU A 324 -2.16 -1.86 -11.07
CA LEU A 324 -3.13 -2.97 -11.06
C LEU A 324 -4.32 -2.69 -10.13
N ASP A 325 -4.08 -2.10 -8.96
CA ASP A 325 -5.13 -1.68 -8.00
C ASP A 325 -6.11 -0.70 -8.65
N TYR A 326 -5.59 0.32 -9.33
CA TYR A 326 -6.42 1.32 -10.00
C TYR A 326 -7.34 0.72 -11.07
N HIS A 327 -6.83 -0.23 -11.85
CA HIS A 327 -7.57 -0.76 -13.00
C HIS A 327 -8.54 -1.89 -12.63
N ALA A 328 -8.30 -2.62 -11.53
CA ALA A 328 -9.13 -3.73 -11.07
C ALA A 328 -10.63 -3.42 -11.00
N PRO A 329 -11.10 -2.34 -10.33
CA PRO A 329 -12.53 -2.05 -10.22
C PRO A 329 -13.17 -1.74 -11.59
N TYR A 330 -12.44 -1.10 -12.51
CA TYR A 330 -12.97 -0.81 -13.85
C TYR A 330 -13.04 -2.05 -14.73
N LEU A 331 -12.16 -3.03 -14.53
CA LEU A 331 -12.33 -4.33 -15.18
C LEU A 331 -13.56 -5.07 -14.64
N LEU A 332 -13.96 -4.81 -13.39
CA LEU A 332 -15.23 -5.26 -12.81
C LEU A 332 -16.44 -4.41 -13.23
N ASN A 333 -16.24 -3.21 -13.75
CA ASN A 333 -17.31 -2.39 -14.29
C ASN A 333 -16.80 -1.46 -15.40
N LEU A 334 -16.75 -1.97 -16.65
CA LEU A 334 -16.17 -1.24 -17.77
C LEU A 334 -16.92 0.06 -18.12
N SER A 335 -18.23 0.15 -17.83
CA SER A 335 -18.99 1.38 -18.10
C SER A 335 -18.51 2.52 -17.22
N ALA A 336 -18.03 2.25 -16.00
CA ALA A 336 -17.51 3.23 -15.06
C ALA A 336 -16.12 3.79 -15.43
N TRP A 337 -15.42 3.24 -16.43
CA TRP A 337 -14.11 3.79 -16.86
C TRP A 337 -14.25 5.24 -17.34
N PRO A 338 -13.68 6.25 -16.67
CA PRO A 338 -14.00 7.65 -16.97
C PRO A 338 -13.28 8.20 -18.19
N PHE A 339 -12.30 7.47 -18.74
CA PHE A 339 -11.45 7.96 -19.82
C PHE A 339 -11.80 7.33 -21.19
N GLY A 340 -10.87 7.43 -22.15
CA GLY A 340 -11.07 7.07 -23.55
C GLY A 340 -11.74 5.71 -23.73
N LYS A 341 -12.93 5.71 -24.32
CA LYS A 341 -13.72 4.51 -24.62
C LYS A 341 -13.32 3.96 -25.99
N GLY A 342 -13.11 2.65 -26.07
CA GLY A 342 -12.73 1.98 -27.30
C GLY A 342 -13.90 1.75 -28.26
N THR A 343 -13.57 1.47 -29.51
CA THR A 343 -14.54 1.04 -30.55
C THR A 343 -14.70 -0.48 -30.63
N GLN A 344 -13.88 -1.25 -29.92
CA GLN A 344 -13.87 -2.72 -29.89
C GLN A 344 -14.08 -3.26 -28.46
N PRO A 345 -14.78 -4.39 -28.29
CA PRO A 345 -15.01 -4.98 -26.98
C PRO A 345 -13.73 -5.59 -26.38
N LEU A 346 -13.58 -5.48 -25.07
CA LEU A 346 -12.56 -6.20 -24.31
C LEU A 346 -12.96 -7.65 -24.06
N ASN A 347 -11.93 -8.49 -23.88
CA ASN A 347 -12.04 -9.90 -23.51
C ASN A 347 -10.77 -10.34 -22.75
N ALA A 348 -10.80 -11.54 -22.15
CA ALA A 348 -9.70 -12.07 -21.34
C ALA A 348 -8.33 -12.11 -22.04
N SER A 349 -8.29 -12.16 -23.37
CA SER A 349 -7.04 -12.21 -24.14
C SER A 349 -6.24 -10.90 -24.11
N HIS A 350 -6.83 -9.78 -23.69
CA HIS A 350 -6.16 -8.46 -23.62
C HIS A 350 -5.28 -8.29 -22.37
N GLY A 351 -4.67 -9.38 -21.89
CA GLY A 351 -3.78 -9.35 -20.73
C GLY A 351 -4.50 -9.36 -19.38
N ILE A 352 -5.82 -9.56 -19.33
CA ILE A 352 -6.57 -9.67 -18.06
C ILE A 352 -6.07 -10.85 -17.20
N GLY A 353 -5.53 -11.89 -17.85
CA GLY A 353 -4.89 -13.01 -17.16
C GLY A 353 -3.76 -12.62 -16.21
N ILE A 354 -3.14 -11.44 -16.35
CA ILE A 354 -2.10 -10.99 -15.42
C ILE A 354 -2.62 -10.76 -14.00
N TYR A 355 -3.93 -10.64 -13.80
CA TYR A 355 -4.50 -10.58 -12.45
C TYR A 355 -4.41 -11.94 -11.71
N GLU A 356 -4.31 -13.05 -12.43
CA GLU A 356 -4.00 -14.35 -11.82
C GLU A 356 -2.55 -14.39 -11.31
N LEU A 357 -1.62 -13.82 -12.09
CA LEU A 357 -0.24 -13.64 -11.70
C LEU A 357 -0.11 -12.64 -10.53
N ALA A 358 -0.78 -11.49 -10.60
CA ALA A 358 -0.84 -10.51 -9.54
C ALA A 358 -1.39 -11.11 -8.24
N TYR A 359 -2.48 -11.88 -8.33
CA TYR A 359 -3.01 -12.61 -7.18
C TYR A 359 -1.96 -13.57 -6.60
N SER A 360 -1.19 -14.27 -7.43
CA SER A 360 -0.10 -15.15 -6.97
C SER A 360 1.08 -14.43 -6.32
N VAL A 361 1.17 -13.09 -6.42
CA VAL A 361 2.19 -12.28 -5.76
C VAL A 361 1.65 -11.67 -4.47
N TRP A 362 0.50 -11.00 -4.54
CA TRP A 362 -0.03 -10.18 -3.43
C TRP A 362 -1.19 -10.80 -2.67
N GLN A 363 -1.78 -11.90 -3.15
CA GLN A 363 -2.95 -12.56 -2.56
C GLN A 363 -4.17 -11.64 -2.34
N ASP A 364 -4.27 -10.55 -3.11
CA ASP A 364 -5.36 -9.59 -3.01
C ASP A 364 -6.67 -10.17 -3.62
N PRO A 365 -7.75 -10.35 -2.84
CA PRO A 365 -9.02 -10.87 -3.33
C PRO A 365 -9.61 -10.09 -4.50
N ALA A 366 -9.33 -8.78 -4.62
CA ALA A 366 -9.79 -7.96 -5.73
C ALA A 366 -9.27 -8.46 -7.08
N TYR A 367 -8.04 -8.96 -7.13
CA TYR A 367 -7.47 -9.53 -8.36
C TYR A 367 -8.12 -10.85 -8.73
N LEU A 368 -8.42 -11.70 -7.73
CA LEU A 368 -9.15 -12.94 -7.96
C LEU A 368 -10.57 -12.66 -8.49
N ASN A 369 -11.22 -11.59 -8.05
CA ASN A 369 -12.52 -11.16 -8.58
C ASN A 369 -12.44 -10.79 -10.07
N VAL A 370 -11.38 -10.09 -10.48
CA VAL A 370 -11.15 -9.78 -11.91
C VAL A 370 -10.98 -11.07 -12.70
N VAL A 371 -10.18 -12.02 -12.21
CA VAL A 371 -10.00 -13.34 -12.86
C VAL A 371 -11.34 -14.09 -12.97
N ASN A 372 -12.14 -14.09 -11.91
CA ASN A 372 -13.43 -14.79 -11.88
C ASN A 372 -14.44 -14.16 -12.86
N ARG A 373 -14.46 -12.84 -12.99
CA ARG A 373 -15.36 -12.14 -13.92
C ARG A 373 -15.04 -12.46 -15.37
N TRP A 374 -13.76 -12.38 -15.73
CA TRP A 374 -13.34 -12.48 -17.12
C TRP A 374 -13.08 -13.93 -17.56
N GLY A 375 -12.94 -14.82 -16.59
CA GLY A 375 -12.47 -16.18 -16.79
C GLY A 375 -10.96 -16.23 -16.93
N ARG A 376 -10.37 -17.36 -16.52
CA ARG A 376 -8.96 -17.64 -16.77
C ARG A 376 -8.73 -17.77 -18.27
N PRO A 377 -7.66 -17.19 -18.85
CA PRO A 377 -7.28 -17.46 -20.22
C PRO A 377 -6.82 -18.92 -20.34
N MET A 378 -7.78 -19.81 -20.62
CA MET A 378 -7.49 -21.22 -20.87
C MET A 378 -6.91 -21.43 -22.27
N GLY A 379 -7.11 -20.46 -23.18
CA GLY A 379 -6.66 -20.51 -24.56
C GLY A 379 -5.63 -19.43 -24.87
N MET A 380 -4.62 -19.84 -25.63
CA MET A 380 -3.47 -19.07 -26.07
C MET A 380 -3.84 -17.85 -26.92
N ASN A 381 -3.53 -16.66 -26.41
CA ASN A 381 -3.47 -15.41 -27.17
C ASN A 381 -2.07 -15.23 -27.80
N ILE A 382 -1.83 -14.13 -28.49
CA ILE A 382 -0.52 -13.84 -29.11
C ILE A 382 0.58 -13.42 -28.13
N TRP A 383 0.32 -13.35 -26.83
CA TRP A 383 1.24 -12.78 -25.82
C TRP A 383 2.00 -13.86 -25.05
N ALA A 384 3.26 -13.64 -24.65
CA ALA A 384 4.08 -14.66 -23.98
C ALA A 384 3.41 -15.33 -22.76
N LEU A 385 2.66 -14.57 -21.95
CA LEU A 385 1.86 -15.11 -20.82
C LEU A 385 0.46 -15.61 -21.24
N GLY A 386 0.36 -16.24 -22.42
CA GLY A 386 -0.92 -16.65 -23.01
C GLY A 386 -1.67 -17.75 -22.26
N VAL A 387 -1.01 -18.48 -21.36
CA VAL A 387 -1.63 -19.45 -20.43
C VAL A 387 -1.06 -19.27 -19.03
N VAL A 388 -1.39 -18.13 -18.40
CA VAL A 388 -0.97 -17.80 -17.02
C VAL A 388 -1.29 -18.95 -16.06
N THR A 389 -2.36 -19.69 -16.29
CA THR A 389 -2.72 -20.83 -15.44
C THR A 389 -1.70 -21.98 -15.46
N LEU A 390 -1.01 -22.21 -16.57
CA LEU A 390 0.01 -23.27 -16.68
C LEU A 390 1.43 -22.77 -16.40
N THR A 391 1.59 -21.49 -16.10
CA THR A 391 2.90 -20.90 -15.81
C THR A 391 2.97 -20.29 -14.41
N HIS A 392 1.86 -19.77 -13.88
CA HIS A 392 1.84 -18.95 -12.66
C HIS A 392 0.58 -19.07 -11.78
N ALA A 393 -0.46 -19.83 -12.16
CA ALA A 393 -1.64 -19.96 -11.29
C ALA A 393 -1.31 -20.57 -9.94
N ASN A 394 -1.52 -19.76 -8.91
CA ASN A 394 -1.47 -20.16 -7.52
C ASN A 394 -0.09 -20.72 -7.11
N ARG A 395 0.96 -19.92 -7.31
CA ARG A 395 2.33 -20.18 -6.84
C ARG A 395 2.39 -20.73 -5.39
N PHE A 396 1.49 -20.28 -4.53
CA PHE A 396 1.37 -20.74 -3.14
C PHE A 396 0.81 -22.17 -2.98
N ASP A 397 0.09 -22.70 -3.98
CA ASP A 397 -0.37 -24.11 -4.07
C ASP A 397 0.61 -25.02 -4.83
N LEU A 398 1.65 -24.45 -5.45
CA LEU A 398 2.66 -25.18 -6.22
C LEU A 398 3.80 -25.71 -5.33
N SER A 399 3.94 -25.24 -4.08
CA SER A 399 4.96 -25.72 -3.13
C SER A 399 6.40 -25.68 -3.67
N VAL A 400 6.72 -24.72 -4.54
CA VAL A 400 8.06 -24.53 -5.11
C VAL A 400 8.70 -23.28 -4.52
N GLY A 401 9.85 -23.45 -3.87
CA GLY A 401 10.57 -22.35 -3.21
C GLY A 401 9.93 -21.87 -1.91
N ALA A 402 9.04 -22.67 -1.34
CA ALA A 402 8.35 -22.32 -0.11
C ALA A 402 9.34 -22.36 1.06
N THR A 403 9.59 -21.20 1.68
CA THR A 403 10.49 -21.05 2.83
C THR A 403 9.71 -21.23 4.12
N ALA A 404 10.24 -22.08 5.01
CA ALA A 404 9.79 -22.12 6.40
C ALA A 404 9.97 -20.73 7.04
N PRO A 405 9.21 -20.39 8.09
CA PRO A 405 9.27 -19.08 8.69
C PRO A 405 10.66 -18.81 9.27
N SER A 406 11.11 -17.58 9.14
CA SER A 406 12.36 -17.05 9.71
C SER A 406 12.08 -15.71 10.36
N ILE A 407 12.62 -15.48 11.55
CA ILE A 407 12.47 -14.23 12.29
C ILE A 407 13.66 -13.32 11.96
N VAL A 408 13.36 -12.18 11.33
CA VAL A 408 14.33 -11.15 10.94
C VAL A 408 14.62 -10.19 12.08
N ALA A 409 13.60 -9.84 12.87
CA ALA A 409 13.75 -9.04 14.08
C ALA A 409 13.06 -9.71 15.26
N GLN A 410 13.82 -9.88 16.35
CA GLN A 410 13.35 -10.44 17.62
C GLN A 410 12.55 -9.40 18.42
N PRO A 411 11.63 -9.82 19.31
CA PRO A 411 10.97 -8.89 20.20
C PRO A 411 11.97 -8.32 21.21
N ALA A 412 11.84 -7.03 21.52
CA ALA A 412 12.70 -6.32 22.48
C ALA A 412 12.04 -6.24 23.86
N ALA A 413 12.85 -6.16 24.93
CA ALA A 413 12.36 -5.94 26.28
C ALA A 413 11.69 -4.56 26.40
N VAL A 414 10.62 -4.47 27.20
CA VAL A 414 9.80 -3.26 27.36
C VAL A 414 9.79 -2.86 28.83
N THR A 415 9.91 -1.55 29.09
CA THR A 415 9.71 -0.96 30.42
C THR A 415 8.62 0.09 30.33
N VAL A 416 7.58 -0.06 31.13
CA VAL A 416 6.39 0.82 31.16
C VAL A 416 5.94 1.03 32.60
N THR A 417 5.11 2.04 32.84
CA THR A 417 4.50 2.28 34.16
C THR A 417 3.24 1.43 34.31
N GLU A 418 2.85 1.08 35.52
CA GLU A 418 1.56 0.44 35.81
C GLU A 418 0.41 1.25 35.19
N GLY A 419 -0.53 0.57 34.54
CA GLY A 419 -1.63 1.20 33.79
C GLY A 419 -1.31 1.49 32.31
N ASP A 420 -0.03 1.57 31.91
CA ASP A 420 0.34 1.75 30.51
C ASP A 420 0.23 0.44 29.70
N ASP A 421 0.11 0.56 28.39
CA ASP A 421 0.18 -0.58 27.47
C ASP A 421 1.63 -0.98 27.16
N ALA A 422 1.93 -2.28 27.19
CA ALA A 422 3.21 -2.82 26.72
C ALA A 422 3.04 -3.55 25.39
N SER A 423 3.81 -3.19 24.36
CA SER A 423 3.73 -3.85 23.04
C SER A 423 5.02 -4.58 22.66
N PHE A 424 4.87 -5.82 22.20
CA PHE A 424 5.93 -6.66 21.67
C PHE A 424 5.65 -6.95 20.19
N SER A 425 6.69 -7.00 19.36
CA SER A 425 6.54 -7.30 17.94
C SER A 425 7.67 -8.17 17.39
N VAL A 426 7.36 -8.91 16.34
CA VAL A 426 8.33 -9.66 15.53
C VAL A 426 8.25 -9.22 14.08
N VAL A 427 9.39 -9.24 13.38
CA VAL A 427 9.42 -9.15 11.92
C VAL A 427 9.83 -10.51 11.40
N SER A 428 8.99 -11.14 10.59
CA SER A 428 9.22 -12.48 10.05
C SER A 428 8.99 -12.56 8.55
N THR A 429 9.73 -13.46 7.92
CA THR A 429 9.61 -13.84 6.52
C THR A 429 9.25 -15.31 6.43
N GLY A 430 8.53 -15.71 5.39
CA GLY A 430 8.21 -17.11 5.11
C GLY A 430 7.15 -17.19 4.04
N SER A 431 6.99 -18.35 3.43
CA SER A 431 6.04 -18.52 2.32
C SER A 431 4.60 -18.75 2.81
N GLY A 432 3.63 -18.27 2.04
CA GLY A 432 2.21 -18.34 2.38
C GLY A 432 1.82 -17.43 3.55
N SER A 433 0.60 -17.58 4.05
CA SER A 433 0.15 -16.87 5.24
C SER A 433 0.91 -17.37 6.47
N LEU A 434 1.60 -16.45 7.15
CA LEU A 434 2.23 -16.72 8.44
C LEU A 434 1.16 -16.67 9.54
N ALA A 435 1.13 -17.71 10.37
CA ALA A 435 0.35 -17.76 11.59
C ALA A 435 1.27 -17.44 12.78
N TYR A 436 0.79 -16.60 13.68
CA TYR A 436 1.52 -16.20 14.88
C TYR A 436 0.80 -16.73 16.11
N GLN A 437 1.55 -17.00 17.16
CA GLN A 437 1.00 -17.31 18.47
C GLN A 437 1.94 -16.76 19.55
N TRP A 438 1.45 -15.83 20.37
CA TRP A 438 2.23 -15.29 21.48
C TRP A 438 2.11 -16.16 22.74
N PHE A 439 3.18 -16.13 23.52
CA PHE A 439 3.34 -16.84 24.78
C PHE A 439 3.80 -15.88 25.87
N ARG A 440 3.30 -16.09 27.09
CA ARG A 440 3.74 -15.45 28.31
C ARG A 440 4.28 -16.50 29.26
N ASP A 441 5.53 -16.36 29.68
CA ASP A 441 6.22 -17.29 30.57
C ASP A 441 6.12 -18.76 30.09
N GLY A 442 6.16 -18.94 28.76
CA GLY A 442 6.05 -20.24 28.08
C GLY A 442 4.62 -20.76 27.86
N ASN A 443 3.58 -20.06 28.32
CA ASN A 443 2.17 -20.44 28.14
C ASN A 443 1.51 -19.63 27.01
N SER A 444 0.75 -20.28 26.14
CA SER A 444 0.08 -19.62 25.01
C SER A 444 -0.99 -18.63 25.49
N ILE A 445 -1.00 -17.45 24.86
CA ILE A 445 -1.99 -16.39 25.08
C ILE A 445 -3.11 -16.54 24.04
N ALA A 446 -4.32 -16.87 24.47
CA ALA A 446 -5.44 -17.10 23.56
C ALA A 446 -5.75 -15.85 22.71
N GLY A 447 -5.92 -16.03 21.40
CA GLY A 447 -6.28 -14.96 20.46
C GLY A 447 -5.12 -14.03 20.06
N ALA A 448 -3.94 -14.15 20.67
CA ALA A 448 -2.78 -13.36 20.31
C ALA A 448 -2.07 -13.93 19.07
N THR A 449 -2.67 -13.70 17.89
CA THR A 449 -2.24 -14.29 16.60
C THR A 449 -1.71 -13.27 15.58
N GLY A 450 -1.39 -12.06 16.02
CA GLY A 450 -0.78 -11.02 15.21
C GLY A 450 0.76 -11.04 15.26
N ALA A 451 1.40 -10.32 14.33
CA ALA A 451 2.85 -10.09 14.36
C ALA A 451 3.30 -9.20 15.53
N SER A 452 2.35 -8.54 16.19
CA SER A 452 2.53 -7.86 17.47
C SER A 452 1.51 -8.36 18.50
N HIS A 453 1.86 -8.21 19.78
CA HIS A 453 0.98 -8.42 20.91
C HIS A 453 1.13 -7.27 21.88
N THR A 454 0.00 -6.66 22.22
CA THR A 454 -0.09 -5.61 23.25
C THR A 454 -0.73 -6.21 24.49
N VAL A 455 -0.12 -5.93 25.64
CA VAL A 455 -0.65 -6.17 26.98
C VAL A 455 -1.27 -4.85 27.42
N PRO A 456 -2.60 -4.72 27.36
CA PRO A 456 -3.25 -3.48 27.75
C PRO A 456 -3.22 -3.32 29.27
N GLY A 457 -2.97 -2.10 29.74
CA GLY A 457 -3.03 -1.75 31.16
C GLY A 457 -2.22 -2.68 32.06
N VAL A 458 -0.89 -2.65 31.95
CA VAL A 458 -0.04 -3.57 32.70
C VAL A 458 -0.21 -3.38 34.21
N SER A 459 -0.25 -4.47 34.95
CA SER A 459 -0.30 -4.48 36.41
C SER A 459 1.08 -4.74 37.00
N SER A 460 1.29 -4.41 38.27
CA SER A 460 2.50 -4.79 38.99
C SER A 460 2.79 -6.32 38.99
N SER A 461 1.74 -7.15 38.81
CA SER A 461 1.87 -8.60 38.71
C SER A 461 2.45 -9.10 37.39
N ASP A 462 2.49 -8.24 36.37
CA ASP A 462 3.09 -8.52 35.07
C ASP A 462 4.61 -8.25 35.04
N ASN A 463 5.13 -7.63 36.08
CA ASN A 463 6.55 -7.34 36.19
C ASN A 463 7.40 -8.62 36.17
N GLY A 464 8.37 -8.66 35.26
CA GLY A 464 9.28 -9.78 35.07
C GLY A 464 8.74 -10.89 34.15
N SER A 465 7.49 -10.80 33.67
CA SER A 465 6.99 -11.76 32.67
C SER A 465 7.77 -11.68 31.36
N VAL A 466 7.99 -12.83 30.74
CA VAL A 466 8.73 -12.97 29.47
C VAL A 466 7.78 -13.33 28.33
N TYR A 467 7.80 -12.54 27.27
CA TYR A 467 6.97 -12.70 26.07
C TYR A 467 7.77 -13.25 24.91
N SER A 468 7.22 -14.24 24.21
CA SER A 468 7.82 -14.82 23.00
C SER A 468 6.73 -15.14 21.97
N CYS A 469 7.09 -15.23 20.70
CA CYS A 469 6.18 -15.53 19.60
C CYS A 469 6.63 -16.77 18.83
N GLU A 470 5.71 -17.70 18.58
CA GLU A 470 5.87 -18.73 17.55
C GLU A 470 5.34 -18.19 16.22
N VAL A 471 6.14 -18.30 15.17
CA VAL A 471 5.73 -18.01 13.79
C VAL A 471 5.71 -19.31 13.02
N SER A 472 4.59 -19.63 12.39
CA SER A 472 4.37 -20.89 11.67
C SER A 472 3.76 -20.70 10.29
N ASN A 473 4.03 -21.64 9.40
CA ASN A 473 3.29 -21.85 8.16
C ASN A 473 3.18 -23.36 7.90
N SER A 474 2.65 -23.74 6.73
CA SER A 474 2.51 -25.15 6.34
C SER A 474 3.82 -25.94 6.23
N LEU A 475 4.98 -25.28 6.34
CA LEU A 475 6.32 -25.87 6.14
C LEU A 475 7.12 -25.99 7.44
N GLY A 476 6.69 -25.34 8.52
CA GLY A 476 7.35 -25.42 9.82
C GLY A 476 6.99 -24.26 10.75
N SER A 477 7.59 -24.27 11.93
CA SER A 477 7.50 -23.18 12.89
C SER A 477 8.88 -22.80 13.44
N ILE A 478 9.00 -21.55 13.90
CA ILE A 478 10.17 -21.02 14.59
C ILE A 478 9.72 -20.17 15.78
N ASN A 479 10.43 -20.27 16.90
CA ASN A 479 10.18 -19.46 18.08
C ASN A 479 11.15 -18.28 18.16
N SER A 480 10.64 -17.13 18.58
CA SER A 480 11.47 -15.96 18.92
C SER A 480 12.28 -16.18 20.20
N SER A 481 13.26 -15.31 20.45
CA SER A 481 13.78 -15.12 21.81
C SER A 481 12.72 -14.49 22.71
N GLY A 482 12.87 -14.65 24.02
CA GLY A 482 12.01 -14.02 25.02
C GLY A 482 12.36 -12.55 25.27
N ALA A 483 11.34 -11.70 25.36
CA ALA A 483 11.43 -10.29 25.73
C ALA A 483 10.81 -10.08 27.11
N MET A 484 11.54 -9.45 28.05
CA MET A 484 11.06 -9.24 29.41
C MET A 484 10.25 -7.94 29.52
N LEU A 485 9.12 -7.99 30.22
CA LEU A 485 8.36 -6.82 30.65
C LEU A 485 8.86 -6.35 32.01
N THR A 486 9.18 -5.07 32.14
CA THR A 486 9.45 -4.40 33.43
C THR A 486 8.36 -3.39 33.70
N VAL A 487 7.66 -3.52 34.83
CA VAL A 487 6.58 -2.60 35.23
C VAL A 487 7.08 -1.72 36.38
N LEU A 488 7.03 -0.41 36.19
CA LEU A 488 7.29 0.59 37.22
C LEU A 488 5.96 0.91 37.93
N SER A 489 5.94 0.94 39.26
CA SER A 489 4.73 1.30 40.00
C SER A 489 4.36 2.77 39.78
N ASP A 490 3.08 3.02 39.55
CA ASP A 490 2.53 4.37 39.44
C ASP A 490 2.47 5.06 40.82
N SER A 491 2.75 6.36 40.84
CA SER A 491 2.78 7.21 42.04
C SER A 491 2.18 8.60 41.81
N VAL A 492 1.48 8.80 40.68
CA VAL A 492 0.88 10.07 40.29
C VAL A 492 -0.62 9.97 40.52
N ALA A 493 -1.22 11.01 41.12
CA ALA A 493 -2.68 11.06 41.30
C ALA A 493 -3.35 11.60 40.02
N PRO A 494 -4.60 11.16 39.74
CA PRO A 494 -5.32 11.63 38.56
C PRO A 494 -5.55 13.13 38.64
N THR A 495 -5.52 13.81 37.50
CA THR A 495 -5.78 15.25 37.40
C THR A 495 -6.92 15.51 36.43
N LEU A 496 -7.56 16.67 36.54
CA LEU A 496 -8.60 17.06 35.58
C LEU A 496 -7.94 17.47 34.27
N VAL A 497 -8.31 16.81 33.18
CA VAL A 497 -7.87 17.15 31.83
C VAL A 497 -8.84 18.12 31.20
N SER A 498 -10.13 17.79 31.20
CA SER A 498 -11.15 18.63 30.59
C SER A 498 -12.52 18.45 31.21
N VAL A 499 -13.38 19.43 30.93
CA VAL A 499 -14.79 19.41 31.27
C VAL A 499 -15.57 19.88 30.05
N LEU A 500 -16.49 19.05 29.57
CA LEU A 500 -17.32 19.28 28.39
C LEU A 500 -18.80 19.40 28.80
N THR A 501 -19.47 20.46 28.35
CA THR A 501 -20.93 20.57 28.49
C THR A 501 -21.61 19.89 27.32
N VAL A 502 -22.30 18.77 27.58
CA VAL A 502 -22.99 18.00 26.54
C VAL A 502 -24.41 18.51 26.31
N SER A 503 -25.04 19.06 27.35
CA SER A 503 -26.33 19.75 27.29
C SER A 503 -26.46 20.71 28.48
N ASP A 504 -27.61 21.39 28.60
CA ASP A 504 -27.93 22.18 29.80
C ASP A 504 -28.07 21.34 31.08
N THR A 505 -28.01 20.01 31.01
CA THR A 505 -28.23 19.09 32.14
C THR A 505 -27.17 18.01 32.25
N ARG A 506 -26.14 18.05 31.40
CA ARG A 506 -25.06 17.05 31.38
C ARG A 506 -23.68 17.69 31.19
N VAL A 507 -22.75 17.29 32.05
CA VAL A 507 -21.35 17.69 31.99
C VAL A 507 -20.47 16.44 32.06
N ASP A 508 -19.55 16.29 31.12
CA ASP A 508 -18.57 15.20 31.11
C ASP A 508 -17.20 15.72 31.58
N ILE A 509 -16.55 15.01 32.50
CA ILE A 509 -15.25 15.36 33.08
C ILE A 509 -14.23 14.29 32.70
N THR A 510 -13.16 14.66 32.00
CA THR A 510 -12.08 13.75 31.65
C THR A 510 -10.90 13.91 32.60
N PHE A 511 -10.38 12.78 33.10
CA PHE A 511 -9.20 12.68 33.96
C PHE A 511 -7.93 12.35 33.16
N SER A 512 -6.75 12.58 33.74
CA SER A 512 -5.44 12.34 33.09
C SER A 512 -5.08 10.88 32.92
N GLU A 513 -5.82 10.00 33.58
CA GLU A 513 -5.62 8.56 33.62
C GLU A 513 -6.93 7.90 34.10
N PRO A 514 -7.08 6.58 33.92
CA PRO A 514 -8.25 5.85 34.37
C PRO A 514 -8.48 5.97 35.89
N VAL A 515 -9.73 6.17 36.29
CA VAL A 515 -10.15 6.36 37.68
C VAL A 515 -11.01 5.21 38.18
N SER A 516 -10.91 4.90 39.46
CA SER A 516 -11.70 3.86 40.10
C SER A 516 -13.18 4.27 40.16
N ALA A 517 -14.06 3.45 39.54
CA ALA A 517 -15.52 3.64 39.56
C ALA A 517 -16.08 3.90 40.96
N SER A 518 -15.54 3.21 41.99
CA SER A 518 -15.99 3.39 43.37
C SER A 518 -15.80 4.81 43.92
N SER A 519 -14.77 5.51 43.43
CA SER A 519 -14.51 6.91 43.76
C SER A 519 -15.12 7.88 42.74
N ALA A 520 -15.15 7.50 41.47
CA ALA A 520 -15.61 8.33 40.36
C ALA A 520 -17.15 8.44 40.27
N GLU A 521 -17.89 7.44 40.75
CA GLU A 521 -19.37 7.45 40.76
C GLU A 521 -19.95 7.97 42.08
N ASN A 522 -19.07 8.31 43.05
CA ASN A 522 -19.50 8.93 44.29
C ASN A 522 -19.74 10.43 44.08
N ILE A 523 -21.01 10.83 43.98
CA ILE A 523 -21.40 12.24 43.76
C ILE A 523 -20.81 13.21 44.79
N ALA A 524 -20.47 12.75 46.01
CA ALA A 524 -19.87 13.59 47.04
C ALA A 524 -18.46 14.09 46.68
N ASN A 525 -17.83 13.48 45.67
CA ASN A 525 -16.52 13.86 45.16
C ASN A 525 -16.58 15.02 44.15
N TYR A 526 -17.79 15.43 43.72
CA TYR A 526 -18.02 16.46 42.72
C TYR A 526 -18.86 17.60 43.30
N GLN A 527 -18.40 18.83 43.09
CA GLN A 527 -19.18 20.02 43.38
C GLN A 527 -19.08 20.98 42.20
N ILE A 528 -20.21 21.50 41.75
CA ILE A 528 -20.26 22.60 40.79
C ILE A 528 -20.77 23.82 41.55
N ASP A 529 -20.14 24.96 41.34
CA ASP A 529 -20.51 26.20 42.01
C ASP A 529 -21.85 26.78 41.49
N LEU A 530 -22.20 27.98 41.98
CA LEU A 530 -23.45 28.68 41.62
C LEU A 530 -24.76 27.90 41.91
N GLY A 531 -24.70 26.91 42.79
CA GLY A 531 -25.87 26.15 43.25
C GLY A 531 -26.30 25.02 42.31
N VAL A 532 -25.47 24.67 41.33
CA VAL A 532 -25.72 23.52 40.43
C VAL A 532 -25.59 22.22 41.22
N ALA A 533 -26.68 21.44 41.26
CA ALA A 533 -26.71 20.16 41.95
C ALA A 533 -26.23 19.03 41.04
N VAL A 534 -25.24 18.25 41.48
CA VAL A 534 -24.87 16.98 40.86
C VAL A 534 -25.82 15.89 41.36
N THR A 535 -26.60 15.31 40.46
CA THR A 535 -27.66 14.34 40.79
C THR A 535 -27.24 12.90 40.49
N SER A 536 -26.30 12.71 39.57
CA SER A 536 -25.68 11.42 39.29
C SER A 536 -24.25 11.65 38.76
N ALA A 537 -23.42 10.64 38.95
CA ALA A 537 -22.09 10.52 38.34
C ALA A 537 -21.97 9.09 37.81
N SER A 538 -21.56 8.94 36.55
CA SER A 538 -21.38 7.65 35.91
C SER A 538 -20.01 7.63 35.24
N LEU A 539 -19.21 6.61 35.51
CA LEU A 539 -17.95 6.43 34.80
C LEU A 539 -18.25 5.90 33.38
N GLY A 540 -17.62 6.52 32.39
CA GLY A 540 -17.70 6.12 30.99
C GLY A 540 -16.92 4.85 30.71
N ALA A 541 -17.15 4.26 29.53
CA ALA A 541 -16.49 3.03 29.11
C ALA A 541 -14.98 3.21 28.78
N ASP A 542 -14.48 4.45 28.78
CA ASP A 542 -13.06 4.79 28.63
C ASP A 542 -12.32 4.81 29.97
N ASP A 543 -13.01 4.51 31.07
CA ASP A 543 -12.55 4.53 32.47
C ASP A 543 -11.93 5.86 32.93
N SER A 544 -11.98 6.91 32.09
CA SER A 544 -11.30 8.18 32.31
C SER A 544 -12.25 9.37 32.21
N THR A 545 -13.46 9.19 31.67
CA THR A 545 -14.47 10.23 31.57
C THR A 545 -15.64 9.94 32.51
N VAL A 546 -16.01 10.90 33.36
CA VAL A 546 -17.18 10.81 34.24
C VAL A 546 -18.27 11.74 33.75
N SER A 547 -19.43 11.17 33.41
CA SER A 547 -20.63 11.92 33.06
C SER A 547 -21.42 12.28 34.31
N LEU A 548 -21.56 13.58 34.55
CA LEU A 548 -22.40 14.14 35.60
C LEU A 548 -23.76 14.55 35.02
N THR A 549 -24.85 14.09 35.65
CA THR A 549 -26.17 14.72 35.45
C THR A 549 -26.32 15.85 36.46
N VAL A 550 -26.58 17.05 35.96
CA VAL A 550 -26.62 18.26 36.76
C VAL A 550 -27.99 18.93 36.67
N SER A 551 -28.35 19.74 37.66
CA SER A 551 -29.47 20.67 37.51
C SER A 551 -29.20 21.65 36.36
N GLN A 552 -30.26 22.14 35.72
CA GLN A 552 -30.19 23.00 34.54
C GLN A 552 -29.13 24.12 34.65
N LEU A 553 -28.22 24.15 33.68
CA LEU A 553 -27.18 25.15 33.49
C LEU A 553 -27.77 26.36 32.76
N ALA A 554 -27.34 27.55 33.18
CA ALA A 554 -27.69 28.79 32.52
C ALA A 554 -26.73 29.05 31.36
N VAL A 555 -27.27 29.50 30.22
CA VAL A 555 -26.50 29.89 29.04
C VAL A 555 -25.53 31.03 29.41
N ASP A 556 -24.35 31.02 28.79
CA ASP A 556 -23.27 31.99 28.97
C ASP A 556 -22.79 32.12 30.42
N THR A 557 -22.97 31.07 31.21
CA THR A 557 -22.53 31.04 32.60
C THR A 557 -21.29 30.15 32.72
N THR A 558 -20.21 30.74 33.25
CA THR A 558 -18.99 30.00 33.61
C THR A 558 -19.17 29.41 35.01
N TYR A 559 -18.98 28.11 35.10
CA TYR A 559 -19.00 27.32 36.31
C TYR A 559 -17.59 26.83 36.64
N THR A 560 -17.34 26.56 37.92
CA THR A 560 -16.17 25.83 38.39
C THR A 560 -16.62 24.48 38.90
N VAL A 561 -16.09 23.40 38.31
CA VAL A 561 -16.16 22.08 38.92
C VAL A 561 -15.01 21.89 39.88
N LEU A 562 -15.30 21.28 41.04
CA LEU A 562 -14.38 20.96 42.10
C LEU A 562 -14.44 19.44 42.29
N VAL A 563 -13.28 18.79 42.20
CA VAL A 563 -13.15 17.34 42.31
C VAL A 563 -12.17 16.99 43.43
N SER A 564 -12.57 16.07 44.30
CA SER A 564 -11.73 15.60 45.42
C SER A 564 -11.97 14.11 45.68
N ASN A 565 -10.99 13.43 46.27
CA ASN A 565 -11.07 12.01 46.66
C ASN A 565 -11.35 11.01 45.52
N VAL A 566 -11.29 11.44 44.26
CA VAL A 566 -11.21 10.53 43.11
C VAL A 566 -9.85 9.85 43.14
N GLN A 567 -9.83 8.55 42.91
CA GLN A 567 -8.65 7.71 42.94
C GLN A 567 -8.41 7.13 41.55
N ASP A 568 -7.15 6.93 41.17
CA ASP A 568 -6.81 6.12 40.00
C ASP A 568 -7.14 4.64 40.22
N ILE A 569 -6.73 3.81 39.26
CA ILE A 569 -6.86 2.34 39.30
C ILE A 569 -5.56 1.62 39.67
N ALA A 570 -4.52 2.33 40.11
CA ALA A 570 -3.24 1.72 40.49
C ALA A 570 -3.42 0.74 41.67
N GLN A 571 -2.54 -0.26 41.78
CA GLN A 571 -2.64 -1.25 42.88
C GLN A 571 -2.58 -0.58 44.26
N ASN A 572 -1.80 0.51 44.38
CA ASN A 572 -1.83 1.41 45.52
C ASN A 572 -2.45 2.74 45.03
N PRO A 573 -3.77 2.95 45.20
CA PRO A 573 -4.43 4.04 44.51
C PRO A 573 -3.90 5.42 44.92
N ASN A 574 -3.52 6.24 43.96
CA ASN A 574 -3.18 7.63 44.22
C ASN A 574 -4.48 8.46 44.20
N THR A 575 -4.60 9.38 45.15
CA THR A 575 -5.85 10.10 45.42
C THR A 575 -5.69 11.58 45.12
N ILE A 576 -6.72 12.20 44.52
CA ILE A 576 -6.84 13.66 44.46
C ILE A 576 -7.04 14.21 45.87
N THR A 577 -5.92 14.53 46.54
CA THR A 577 -5.88 14.97 47.94
C THR A 577 -6.00 16.48 48.09
N ALA A 578 -5.62 17.26 47.07
CA ALA A 578 -5.91 18.69 46.96
C ALA A 578 -7.08 18.86 45.99
N GLN A 579 -8.08 19.68 46.34
CA GLN A 579 -9.25 19.92 45.50
C GLN A 579 -8.83 20.42 44.11
N SER A 580 -8.95 19.55 43.11
CA SER A 580 -8.71 19.90 41.71
C SER A 580 -9.90 20.68 41.20
N SER A 581 -9.65 21.71 40.40
CA SER A 581 -10.73 22.54 39.84
C SER A 581 -10.52 22.84 38.38
N LEU A 582 -11.60 22.83 37.61
CA LEU A 582 -11.58 23.25 36.21
C LEU A 582 -12.80 24.13 35.94
N ASN A 583 -12.63 25.18 35.15
CA ASN A 583 -13.74 26.04 34.75
C ASN A 583 -14.33 25.54 33.44
N PHE A 584 -15.64 25.59 33.30
CA PHE A 584 -16.33 25.32 32.05
C PHE A 584 -17.45 26.34 31.85
N THR A 585 -17.82 26.63 30.61
CA THR A 585 -18.93 27.54 30.30
C THR A 585 -19.95 26.77 29.49
N TYR A 586 -21.21 26.75 29.92
CA TYR A 586 -22.29 26.29 29.06
C TYR A 586 -22.64 27.41 28.07
N ARG A 587 -22.39 27.17 26.78
CA ARG A 587 -22.67 28.12 25.70
C ARG A 587 -23.79 27.59 24.78
N THR A 588 -24.34 28.51 23.99
CA THR A 588 -25.52 28.33 23.14
C THR A 588 -25.52 27.02 22.34
N ALA A 589 -26.55 26.21 22.58
CA ALA A 589 -27.10 25.30 21.58
C ALA A 589 -28.34 25.98 21.01
N ASP A 590 -28.44 26.08 19.69
CA ASP A 590 -29.56 26.71 19.00
C ASP A 590 -30.08 25.75 17.94
N GLY A 591 -31.24 25.16 18.24
CA GLY A 591 -32.00 24.33 17.30
C GLY A 591 -33.13 25.10 16.64
N PHE A 592 -33.21 26.44 16.79
CA PHE A 592 -34.15 27.33 16.10
C PHE A 592 -35.67 27.05 16.26
N GLU A 593 -36.04 26.06 17.07
CA GLU A 593 -37.42 25.59 17.32
C GLU A 593 -38.35 26.65 17.94
N ASP A 594 -37.78 27.71 18.51
CA ASP A 594 -38.53 28.86 19.02
C ASP A 594 -38.88 29.90 17.93
N GLY A 595 -38.43 29.65 16.70
CA GLY A 595 -38.67 30.46 15.51
C GLY A 595 -37.83 31.73 15.41
N ASN A 596 -36.76 31.86 16.18
CA ASN A 596 -35.82 32.97 16.08
C ASN A 596 -34.37 32.48 16.04
N ALA A 597 -33.45 33.37 15.66
CA ALA A 597 -32.01 33.15 15.68
C ALA A 597 -31.35 34.19 16.59
N ASP A 598 -31.96 34.42 17.77
CA ASP A 598 -31.51 35.45 18.69
C ASP A 598 -30.05 35.20 19.12
N GLY A 599 -29.21 36.22 18.97
CA GLY A 599 -27.77 36.15 19.30
C GLY A 599 -26.86 35.90 18.11
N TRP A 600 -27.39 35.48 16.96
CA TRP A 600 -26.63 35.35 15.71
C TRP A 600 -26.39 36.72 15.06
N ASN A 601 -25.18 36.92 14.55
CA ASN A 601 -24.76 38.15 13.86
C ASN A 601 -24.44 37.84 12.40
N SER A 602 -25.44 38.01 11.53
CA SER A 602 -25.30 37.91 10.09
C SER A 602 -24.52 39.08 9.48
N LEU A 603 -23.79 38.83 8.39
CA LEU A 603 -23.15 39.91 7.63
C LEU A 603 -24.21 40.81 6.97
N VAL A 604 -25.27 40.21 6.43
CA VAL A 604 -26.45 40.93 5.92
C VAL A 604 -27.75 40.28 6.43
N ASP A 605 -28.39 40.91 7.42
CA ASP A 605 -29.57 40.34 8.11
C ASP A 605 -30.72 39.95 7.19
N SER A 606 -30.95 40.68 6.09
CA SER A 606 -32.04 40.35 5.16
C SER A 606 -31.84 39.04 4.40
N ASN A 607 -30.61 38.50 4.37
CA ASN A 607 -30.28 37.24 3.72
C ASN A 607 -30.59 36.02 4.59
N TRP A 608 -30.98 36.22 5.86
CA TRP A 608 -31.17 35.14 6.82
C TRP A 608 -32.58 35.16 7.38
N SER A 609 -33.13 33.97 7.62
CA SER A 609 -34.44 33.79 8.24
C SER A 609 -34.55 32.42 8.88
N VAL A 610 -35.28 32.29 9.98
CA VAL A 610 -35.69 30.97 10.47
C VAL A 610 -36.97 30.55 9.77
N VAL A 611 -36.99 29.36 9.19
CA VAL A 611 -38.10 28.85 8.39
C VAL A 611 -38.45 27.42 8.80
N MET A 612 -39.71 27.05 8.63
CA MET A 612 -40.13 25.65 8.76
C MET A 612 -39.73 24.88 7.51
N ASP A 613 -38.97 23.81 7.70
CA ASP A 613 -38.45 22.93 6.65
C ASP A 613 -38.63 21.48 7.09
N GLU A 614 -39.35 20.68 6.28
CA GLU A 614 -39.66 19.26 6.53
C GLU A 614 -40.31 18.90 7.89
N GLY A 615 -40.75 19.89 8.66
CA GLY A 615 -41.42 19.70 9.96
C GLY A 615 -40.63 20.20 11.17
N ASP A 616 -39.39 20.66 10.95
CA ASP A 616 -38.51 21.34 11.94
C ASP A 616 -38.27 22.79 11.55
N MET A 617 -37.76 23.59 12.48
CA MET A 617 -37.32 24.96 12.21
C MET A 617 -35.83 24.99 11.90
N ALA A 618 -35.44 25.55 10.75
CA ALA A 618 -34.06 25.67 10.34
C ALA A 618 -33.66 27.12 10.10
N TYR A 619 -32.41 27.46 10.41
CA TYR A 619 -31.83 28.75 10.07
C TYR A 619 -31.36 28.75 8.62
N TYR A 620 -32.04 29.55 7.81
CA TYR A 620 -31.93 29.50 6.36
C TYR A 620 -31.25 30.74 5.80
N LEU A 621 -30.17 30.51 5.07
CA LEU A 621 -29.54 31.48 4.17
C LEU A 621 -30.34 31.54 2.86
N ASN A 622 -31.17 32.57 2.74
CA ASN A 622 -32.33 32.59 1.86
C ASN A 622 -32.10 33.15 0.46
N THR A 623 -30.84 33.23 0.02
CA THR A 623 -30.48 33.87 -1.24
C THR A 623 -29.16 33.31 -1.78
N THR A 624 -28.95 33.44 -3.08
CA THR A 624 -27.67 33.21 -3.76
C THR A 624 -27.07 34.53 -4.30
N ASN A 625 -27.76 35.64 -4.04
CA ASN A 625 -27.43 36.96 -4.58
C ASN A 625 -26.44 37.73 -3.69
N PHE A 626 -25.34 37.07 -3.31
CA PHE A 626 -24.18 37.68 -2.68
C PHE A 626 -22.90 37.13 -3.33
N GLY A 627 -21.96 38.00 -3.64
CA GLY A 627 -20.69 37.62 -4.26
C GLY A 627 -19.55 37.61 -3.24
N SER A 628 -18.56 36.74 -3.45
CA SER A 628 -17.32 36.77 -2.67
C SER A 628 -16.65 38.15 -2.77
N PRO A 629 -16.21 38.76 -1.65
CA PRO A 629 -15.53 40.06 -1.65
C PRO A 629 -14.12 40.02 -2.30
N GLY A 630 -13.75 38.95 -3.00
CA GLY A 630 -12.45 38.75 -3.65
C GLY A 630 -11.41 38.14 -2.70
N GLY A 631 -10.32 37.60 -3.25
CA GLY A 631 -9.26 36.93 -2.48
C GLY A 631 -9.61 35.51 -2.00
N GLY A 632 -10.75 34.97 -2.44
CA GLY A 632 -11.25 33.66 -2.02
C GLY A 632 -12.00 33.68 -0.68
N ARG A 633 -12.43 34.84 -0.19
CA ARG A 633 -13.22 34.98 1.05
C ARG A 633 -14.68 34.54 0.85
N LEU A 634 -15.33 34.05 1.90
CA LEU A 634 -16.77 33.73 1.89
C LEU A 634 -17.62 34.96 1.56
N GLY A 635 -18.74 34.73 0.87
CA GLY A 635 -19.67 35.78 0.46
C GLY A 635 -20.64 36.20 1.56
N GLU A 636 -21.08 35.25 2.39
CA GLU A 636 -22.04 35.49 3.47
C GLU A 636 -21.79 34.53 4.65
N TYR A 637 -22.07 35.00 5.87
CA TYR A 637 -21.92 34.22 7.09
C TYR A 637 -22.76 34.81 8.22
N SER A 638 -23.10 33.98 9.19
CA SER A 638 -23.70 34.39 10.45
C SER A 638 -22.89 33.80 11.61
N LEU A 639 -22.51 34.66 12.56
CA LEU A 639 -21.56 34.33 13.62
C LEU A 639 -22.21 34.39 14.99
N LEU A 640 -21.86 33.41 15.83
CA LEU A 640 -22.13 33.49 17.25
C LEU A 640 -21.32 34.63 17.89
N PRO A 641 -21.85 35.27 18.94
CA PRO A 641 -21.29 36.51 19.47
C PRO A 641 -19.99 36.26 20.25
N ALA A 642 -19.77 35.04 20.73
CA ALA A 642 -18.67 34.69 21.60
C ALA A 642 -17.43 34.20 20.82
N ASP A 643 -16.24 34.41 21.42
CA ASP A 643 -14.98 33.92 20.87
C ASP A 643 -14.64 32.55 21.49
N TYR A 644 -14.08 31.65 20.67
CA TYR A 644 -13.72 30.28 21.00
C TYR A 644 -12.26 30.01 20.61
N ALA A 645 -11.48 29.41 21.51
CA ALA A 645 -10.09 29.02 21.26
C ALA A 645 -10.01 27.58 20.76
N ASP A 646 -10.24 26.65 21.67
CA ASP A 646 -10.40 25.21 21.40
C ASP A 646 -11.87 24.87 21.62
N PHE A 647 -12.48 24.14 20.69
CA PHE A 647 -13.91 23.90 20.67
C PHE A 647 -14.28 22.66 19.87
N THR A 648 -15.51 22.17 20.07
CA THR A 648 -16.21 21.31 19.12
C THR A 648 -17.48 22.00 18.65
N PHE A 649 -17.64 22.12 17.33
CA PHE A 649 -18.83 22.61 16.65
C PHE A 649 -19.59 21.44 16.04
N THR A 650 -20.91 21.38 16.21
CA THR A 650 -21.79 20.43 15.51
C THR A 650 -22.99 21.15 14.90
N ALA A 651 -23.50 20.64 13.78
CA ALA A 651 -24.76 21.06 13.20
C ALA A 651 -25.34 19.97 12.26
N GLN A 652 -26.63 20.09 11.93
CA GLN A 652 -27.22 19.55 10.72
C GLN A 652 -27.16 20.62 9.62
N ALA A 653 -26.73 20.25 8.41
CA ALA A 653 -26.67 21.17 7.28
C ALA A 653 -27.24 20.56 6.00
N LYS A 654 -27.97 21.38 5.23
CA LYS A 654 -28.60 20.99 3.96
C LYS A 654 -28.37 22.07 2.92
N LEU A 655 -28.04 21.68 1.68
CA LEU A 655 -27.93 22.61 0.57
C LEU A 655 -29.31 23.12 0.15
N GLY A 656 -29.39 24.43 -0.17
CA GLY A 656 -30.58 25.04 -0.75
C GLY A 656 -30.60 25.02 -2.28
N ASP A 657 -29.45 24.79 -2.92
CA ASP A 657 -29.32 24.67 -4.38
C ASP A 657 -29.14 23.22 -4.85
N ASP A 658 -29.49 22.99 -6.12
CA ASP A 658 -29.42 21.68 -6.79
C ASP A 658 -27.97 21.37 -7.24
N VAL A 659 -27.36 20.39 -6.59
CA VAL A 659 -26.00 19.89 -6.82
C VAL A 659 -25.86 19.22 -8.19
N ALA A 660 -26.93 18.65 -8.76
CA ALA A 660 -26.92 18.15 -10.13
C ALA A 660 -26.82 19.29 -11.15
N SER A 661 -27.27 20.50 -10.79
CA SER A 661 -27.14 21.71 -11.62
C SER A 661 -25.80 22.44 -11.42
N SER A 662 -25.20 22.34 -10.23
CA SER A 662 -23.90 22.92 -9.89
C SER A 662 -23.19 22.07 -8.82
N ALA A 663 -22.13 21.35 -9.21
CA ALA A 663 -21.29 20.61 -8.25
C ALA A 663 -20.60 21.55 -7.24
N LEU A 664 -20.54 22.85 -7.55
CA LEU A 664 -19.97 23.89 -6.69
C LEU A 664 -20.96 24.42 -5.65
N ALA A 665 -22.23 24.01 -5.66
CA ALA A 665 -23.19 24.40 -4.64
C ALA A 665 -22.64 24.08 -3.24
N ASP A 666 -22.59 25.09 -2.38
CA ASP A 666 -21.85 24.98 -1.12
C ASP A 666 -22.54 25.52 0.13
N TYR A 667 -22.09 25.00 1.26
CA TYR A 667 -22.21 25.64 2.56
C TYR A 667 -20.88 25.56 3.31
N ALA A 668 -20.75 26.37 4.35
CA ALA A 668 -19.51 26.53 5.09
C ALA A 668 -19.71 26.62 6.59
N VAL A 669 -18.69 26.18 7.33
CA VAL A 669 -18.53 26.45 8.76
C VAL A 669 -17.30 27.33 8.95
N ILE A 670 -17.47 28.41 9.71
CA ILE A 670 -16.47 29.44 9.98
C ILE A 670 -15.98 29.27 11.42
N PHE A 671 -14.67 29.39 11.64
CA PHE A 671 -14.11 29.38 12.99
C PHE A 671 -12.80 30.15 13.10
N GLY A 672 -12.43 30.52 14.33
CA GLY A 672 -11.27 31.38 14.57
C GLY A 672 -11.40 32.76 13.91
N PHE A 673 -12.65 33.24 13.73
CA PHE A 673 -12.92 34.49 13.04
C PHE A 673 -12.54 35.68 13.91
N GLN A 674 -11.55 36.45 13.45
CA GLN A 674 -11.08 37.68 14.10
C GLN A 674 -11.68 38.91 13.40
N ASP A 675 -11.65 38.88 12.07
CA ASP A 675 -12.23 39.87 11.18
C ASP A 675 -12.42 39.26 9.78
N SER A 676 -12.97 40.05 8.84
CA SER A 676 -13.24 39.61 7.47
C SER A 676 -12.00 39.24 6.64
N ASP A 677 -10.79 39.47 7.15
CA ASP A 677 -9.52 39.15 6.50
C ASP A 677 -8.77 38.02 7.21
N ASN A 678 -9.23 37.55 8.37
CA ASN A 678 -8.51 36.61 9.24
C ASN A 678 -9.47 35.60 9.90
N TYR A 679 -9.63 34.42 9.28
CA TYR A 679 -10.49 33.34 9.78
C TYR A 679 -10.14 31.98 9.11
N TYR A 680 -10.59 30.88 9.70
CA TYR A 680 -10.67 29.58 9.04
C TYR A 680 -12.09 29.33 8.55
N TYR A 681 -12.21 28.54 7.49
CA TYR A 681 -13.51 27.98 7.14
C TYR A 681 -13.36 26.64 6.43
N MET A 682 -14.32 25.75 6.69
CA MET A 682 -14.50 24.51 5.96
C MET A 682 -15.57 24.72 4.90
N LEU A 683 -15.28 24.40 3.64
CA LEU A 683 -16.21 24.50 2.52
C LEU A 683 -16.66 23.10 2.08
N PHE A 684 -17.96 22.85 2.07
CA PHE A 684 -18.58 21.59 1.66
C PHE A 684 -19.24 21.77 0.29
N ASN A 685 -18.85 20.99 -0.72
CA ASN A 685 -19.48 20.94 -2.06
C ASN A 685 -19.23 19.56 -2.71
N ASN A 686 -19.62 19.34 -3.98
CA ASN A 686 -19.40 18.08 -4.70
C ASN A 686 -18.42 18.23 -5.89
N ASP A 687 -17.71 19.34 -5.96
CA ASP A 687 -16.74 19.58 -7.02
C ASP A 687 -15.38 18.98 -6.64
N GLN A 688 -14.74 18.35 -7.62
CA GLN A 688 -13.49 17.65 -7.40
C GLN A 688 -12.41 18.63 -6.92
N ASP A 689 -11.69 18.26 -5.86
CA ASP A 689 -10.68 19.09 -5.19
C ASP A 689 -11.21 20.41 -4.57
N SER A 690 -12.53 20.60 -4.48
CA SER A 690 -13.14 21.85 -4.01
C SER A 690 -13.80 21.76 -2.62
N THR A 691 -13.98 20.56 -2.07
CA THR A 691 -14.27 20.38 -0.63
C THR A 691 -12.98 20.50 0.17
N GLN A 692 -12.81 21.65 0.81
CA GLN A 692 -11.52 22.07 1.34
C GLN A 692 -11.65 22.82 2.66
N LEU A 693 -10.71 22.55 3.55
CA LEU A 693 -10.46 23.38 4.72
C LEU A 693 -9.50 24.49 4.32
N PHE A 694 -9.86 25.74 4.58
CA PHE A 694 -9.07 26.90 4.25
C PHE A 694 -8.65 27.70 5.49
N LYS A 695 -7.52 28.40 5.37
CA LYS A 695 -7.22 29.58 6.17
C LYS A 695 -7.22 30.83 5.32
N VAL A 696 -7.71 31.93 5.88
CA VAL A 696 -7.67 33.27 5.30
C VAL A 696 -6.79 34.12 6.21
N ILE A 697 -5.71 34.70 5.67
CA ILE A 697 -4.82 35.61 6.40
C ILE A 697 -4.59 36.86 5.55
N GLY A 698 -4.88 38.03 6.09
CA GLY A 698 -4.81 39.29 5.36
C GLY A 698 -5.64 39.28 4.07
N GLY A 699 -6.78 38.59 4.09
CA GLY A 699 -7.70 38.45 2.96
C GLY A 699 -7.27 37.43 1.89
N ASN A 700 -6.17 36.69 2.11
CA ASN A 700 -5.68 35.67 1.17
C ASN A 700 -6.03 34.27 1.65
N ARG A 701 -6.78 33.53 0.83
CA ARG A 701 -7.14 32.13 1.08
C ARG A 701 -5.99 31.16 0.75
N THR A 702 -5.76 30.19 1.64
CA THR A 702 -4.83 29.06 1.46
C THR A 702 -5.51 27.74 1.88
N PRO A 703 -5.53 26.69 1.04
CA PRO A 703 -6.05 25.39 1.44
C PRO A 703 -5.10 24.70 2.43
N LEU A 704 -5.66 24.11 3.47
CA LEU A 704 -4.97 23.33 4.50
C LEU A 704 -5.14 21.82 4.30
N ALA A 705 -6.31 21.40 3.83
CA ALA A 705 -6.64 20.02 3.50
C ALA A 705 -7.74 19.98 2.42
N THR A 706 -7.82 18.86 1.71
CA THR A 706 -8.76 18.65 0.59
C THR A 706 -9.32 17.24 0.68
N ALA A 707 -10.60 17.10 0.36
CA ALA A 707 -11.26 15.81 0.20
C ALA A 707 -11.95 15.75 -1.18
N ASP A 708 -11.97 14.57 -1.79
CA ASP A 708 -12.86 14.27 -2.92
C ASP A 708 -14.29 14.13 -2.37
N SER A 709 -15.28 14.76 -2.99
CA SER A 709 -16.68 14.70 -2.55
C SER A 709 -17.65 14.39 -3.69
N ASP A 710 -18.44 13.34 -3.50
CA ASP A 710 -19.60 12.96 -4.33
C ASP A 710 -20.82 12.57 -3.48
N TRP A 711 -20.79 12.95 -2.20
CA TRP A 711 -21.69 12.47 -1.14
C TRP A 711 -22.74 13.50 -0.70
N LEU A 712 -22.60 14.79 -1.02
CA LEU A 712 -23.70 15.72 -0.81
C LEU A 712 -24.83 15.36 -1.76
N SER A 713 -26.05 15.38 -1.24
CA SER A 713 -27.25 15.11 -2.03
C SER A 713 -28.25 16.23 -1.88
N ASP A 714 -28.97 16.51 -2.97
CA ASP A 714 -29.99 17.56 -2.99
C ASP A 714 -31.04 17.30 -1.92
N ASN A 715 -31.38 18.35 -1.17
CA ASN A 715 -32.44 18.32 -0.17
C ASN A 715 -32.25 17.23 0.91
N ALA A 716 -31.02 16.90 1.29
CA ALA A 716 -30.73 16.03 2.43
C ALA A 716 -29.94 16.77 3.51
N TYR A 717 -30.37 16.63 4.77
CA TYR A 717 -29.57 17.04 5.91
C TYR A 717 -28.43 16.06 6.15
N HIS A 718 -27.28 16.62 6.47
CA HIS A 718 -26.07 15.90 6.83
C HIS A 718 -25.50 16.41 8.14
N SER A 719 -24.93 15.51 8.92
CA SER A 719 -24.31 15.86 10.20
C SER A 719 -22.87 16.31 9.97
N ILE A 720 -22.54 17.50 10.50
CA ILE A 720 -21.19 18.07 10.43
C ILE A 720 -20.62 18.26 11.83
N GLU A 721 -19.35 17.91 12.00
CA GLU A 721 -18.60 18.15 13.24
C GLU A 721 -17.22 18.71 12.90
N ILE A 722 -16.85 19.81 13.58
CA ILE A 722 -15.51 20.40 13.49
C ILE A 722 -14.95 20.55 14.90
N SER A 723 -13.83 19.88 15.16
CA SER A 723 -13.11 20.00 16.43
C SER A 723 -11.78 20.71 16.23
N ARG A 724 -11.46 21.64 17.10
CA ARG A 724 -10.15 22.29 17.19
C ARG A 724 -9.57 22.13 18.59
N ALA A 725 -8.35 21.61 18.66
CA ALA A 725 -7.57 21.50 19.89
C ALA A 725 -6.11 21.91 19.63
N GLY A 726 -5.72 23.10 20.09
CA GLY A 726 -4.43 23.70 19.78
C GLY A 726 -4.25 23.95 18.28
N SER A 727 -3.30 23.25 17.67
CA SER A 727 -3.09 23.27 16.21
C SER A 727 -3.91 22.22 15.46
N ALA A 728 -4.41 21.19 16.14
CA ALA A 728 -5.10 20.09 15.48
C ALA A 728 -6.53 20.51 15.11
N ILE A 729 -6.90 20.27 13.86
CA ILE A 729 -8.23 20.50 13.31
C ILE A 729 -8.71 19.18 12.70
N SER A 730 -9.91 18.73 13.09
CA SER A 730 -10.56 17.55 12.54
C SER A 730 -11.96 17.92 12.05
N VAL A 731 -12.32 17.40 10.88
CA VAL A 731 -13.65 17.57 10.28
C VAL A 731 -14.25 16.19 10.06
N ARG A 732 -15.45 15.98 10.58
CA ARG A 732 -16.27 14.79 10.31
C ARG A 732 -17.52 15.17 9.54
N PHE A 733 -17.94 14.24 8.69
CA PHE A 733 -19.14 14.31 7.88
C PHE A 733 -19.89 12.98 7.99
N ASP A 734 -21.16 13.02 8.37
CA ASP A 734 -21.99 11.83 8.63
C ASP A 734 -21.29 10.81 9.55
N GLY A 735 -20.67 11.34 10.61
CA GLY A 735 -19.94 10.58 11.63
C GLY A 735 -18.55 10.07 11.20
N ASN A 736 -18.20 10.13 9.91
CA ASN A 736 -16.92 9.69 9.38
C ASN A 736 -15.90 10.82 9.34
N VAL A 737 -14.62 10.52 9.59
CA VAL A 737 -13.55 11.51 9.42
C VAL A 737 -13.42 11.84 7.94
N LEU A 738 -13.68 13.10 7.59
CA LEU A 738 -13.59 13.61 6.24
C LEU A 738 -12.17 14.10 5.94
N LEU A 739 -11.62 14.95 6.80
CA LEU A 739 -10.25 15.45 6.69
C LEU A 739 -9.69 15.91 8.05
N SER A 740 -8.38 16.09 8.11
CA SER A 740 -7.69 16.65 9.27
C SER A 740 -6.54 17.55 8.82
N ALA A 741 -6.21 18.55 9.62
CA ALA A 741 -5.10 19.46 9.38
C ALA A 741 -4.42 19.86 10.70
N ASN A 742 -3.20 20.40 10.59
CA ASN A 742 -2.50 21.02 11.70
C ASN A 742 -2.14 22.47 11.34
N ASP A 743 -2.79 23.45 11.98
CA ASP A 743 -2.52 24.87 11.78
C ASP A 743 -2.89 25.68 13.03
N ASN A 744 -2.03 26.65 13.40
CA ASN A 744 -2.23 27.54 14.55
C ASN A 744 -2.04 29.01 14.18
N SER A 745 -2.21 29.35 12.89
CA SER A 745 -2.01 30.72 12.37
C SER A 745 -2.97 31.74 12.99
N LEU A 746 -4.16 31.32 13.44
CA LEU A 746 -5.16 32.17 14.10
C LEU A 746 -5.47 31.64 15.50
N GLY A 747 -5.69 32.55 16.46
CA GLY A 747 -5.99 32.22 17.85
C GLY A 747 -7.49 31.98 18.11
N ALA A 748 -7.98 32.41 19.26
CA ALA A 748 -9.40 32.44 19.55
C ALA A 748 -10.15 33.40 18.59
N GLY A 749 -11.38 33.05 18.24
CA GLY A 749 -12.24 33.88 17.42
C GLY A 749 -13.65 33.32 17.32
N LYS A 750 -14.53 34.01 16.59
CA LYS A 750 -15.94 33.62 16.45
C LYS A 750 -16.08 32.35 15.62
N VAL A 751 -17.19 31.65 15.87
CA VAL A 751 -17.62 30.45 15.14
C VAL A 751 -18.99 30.74 14.54
N GLY A 752 -19.28 30.14 13.38
CA GLY A 752 -20.59 30.31 12.74
C GLY A 752 -20.74 29.50 11.46
N VAL A 753 -21.80 29.79 10.73
CA VAL A 753 -22.21 29.12 9.50
C VAL A 753 -22.31 30.10 8.35
N GLY A 754 -22.24 29.64 7.10
CA GLY A 754 -22.31 30.52 5.95
C GLY A 754 -22.20 29.78 4.62
N SER A 755 -21.87 30.52 3.57
CA SER A 755 -21.64 29.98 2.23
C SER A 755 -20.72 30.91 1.43
N PHE A 756 -20.08 30.37 0.39
CA PHE A 756 -19.31 31.17 -0.55
C PHE A 756 -20.23 31.99 -1.46
N ASN A 757 -21.29 31.39 -2.02
CA ASN A 757 -22.25 32.08 -2.89
C ASN A 757 -23.62 31.37 -3.07
N ASP A 758 -23.96 30.39 -2.24
CA ASP A 758 -25.16 29.55 -2.42
C ASP A 758 -26.07 29.57 -1.19
N SER A 759 -27.29 29.08 -1.36
CA SER A 759 -28.27 28.99 -0.28
C SER A 759 -28.07 27.72 0.55
N ALA A 760 -28.36 27.78 1.86
CA ALA A 760 -28.13 26.68 2.79
C ALA A 760 -29.01 26.75 4.04
N TYR A 761 -29.33 25.58 4.60
CA TYR A 761 -30.07 25.41 5.86
C TYR A 761 -29.13 24.86 6.93
N PHE A 762 -29.26 25.39 8.14
CA PHE A 762 -28.54 24.93 9.32
C PHE A 762 -29.51 24.71 10.47
N ASP A 763 -29.29 23.63 11.20
CA ASP A 763 -30.09 23.27 12.35
C ASP A 763 -29.25 22.54 13.41
N ASP A 764 -29.77 22.39 14.62
CA ASP A 764 -29.13 21.72 15.76
C ASP A 764 -27.68 22.21 16.00
N VAL A 765 -27.47 23.53 15.93
CA VAL A 765 -26.13 24.10 16.06
C VAL A 765 -25.70 24.08 17.52
N SER A 766 -24.53 23.52 17.81
CA SER A 766 -23.92 23.55 19.14
C SER A 766 -22.43 23.86 19.07
N VAL A 767 -21.94 24.68 20.00
CA VAL A 767 -20.51 24.95 20.18
C VAL A 767 -20.12 24.75 21.64
N THR A 768 -19.15 23.88 21.86
CA THR A 768 -18.67 23.51 23.19
C THR A 768 -17.19 23.88 23.34
N ASP A 769 -16.84 24.59 24.43
CA ASP A 769 -15.44 24.89 24.75
C ASP A 769 -14.70 23.58 25.10
N VAL A 770 -13.49 23.39 24.57
CA VAL A 770 -12.58 22.33 25.01
C VAL A 770 -11.60 22.96 26.00
N VAL A 771 -11.89 22.84 27.30
CA VAL A 771 -10.99 23.37 28.33
C VAL A 771 -9.96 22.30 28.70
N ALA A 772 -8.80 22.31 28.05
CA ALA A 772 -7.66 21.48 28.46
C ALA A 772 -6.95 22.12 29.67
N SER A 773 -6.59 21.33 30.68
CA SER A 773 -5.78 21.83 31.79
C SER A 773 -4.41 22.30 31.27
N GLY A 774 -4.12 23.59 31.46
CA GLY A 774 -2.83 24.16 31.14
C GLY A 774 -1.74 23.47 31.96
N GLY A 775 -0.92 22.65 31.30
CA GLY A 775 0.22 21.94 31.88
C GLY A 775 1.28 22.90 32.42
N GLY A 776 1.10 23.36 33.66
CA GLY A 776 2.16 23.94 34.47
C GLY A 776 3.09 22.83 34.96
N SER A 777 4.01 22.39 34.10
CA SER A 777 5.11 21.50 34.49
C SER A 777 6.01 22.22 35.50
N THR A 778 5.92 21.86 36.78
CA THR A 778 7.04 22.04 37.71
C THR A 778 7.93 20.82 37.57
N GLY A 779 9.13 21.06 37.04
CA GLY A 779 10.05 20.02 36.61
C GLY A 779 10.45 19.06 37.74
N GLY A 780 10.14 17.78 37.53
CA GLY A 780 10.82 16.64 38.14
C GLY A 780 11.74 16.02 37.10
N GLY A 781 13.05 16.31 37.19
CA GLY A 781 14.05 15.72 36.32
C GLY A 781 14.24 14.23 36.62
N SER A 782 14.05 13.38 35.61
CA SER A 782 14.55 12.00 35.61
C SER A 782 15.74 11.89 34.66
N THR A 783 16.90 11.55 35.23
CA THR A 783 18.17 11.38 34.53
C THR A 783 18.19 10.07 33.75
N GLY A 784 18.18 10.16 32.41
CA GLY A 784 18.51 9.05 31.52
C GLY A 784 20.02 8.79 31.51
N GLY A 785 20.44 7.64 32.02
CA GLY A 785 21.80 7.14 31.96
C GLY A 785 22.13 6.55 30.58
N GLY A 786 23.10 7.16 29.89
CA GLY A 786 23.79 6.57 28.74
C GLY A 786 25.28 6.44 29.04
N SER A 787 25.77 5.22 29.17
CA SER A 787 27.19 4.91 29.33
C SER A 787 27.83 4.64 27.96
N THR A 788 28.72 5.54 27.53
CA THR A 788 29.90 5.20 26.71
C THR A 788 31.10 6.00 27.23
N GLY A 789 32.15 5.31 27.65
CA GLY A 789 33.45 5.91 28.01
C GLY A 789 34.18 6.41 26.76
N GLY A 790 35.25 7.21 26.83
CA GLY A 790 35.97 7.84 27.92
C GLY A 790 37.00 8.79 27.29
N GLY A 791 37.44 9.82 28.02
CA GLY A 791 38.42 10.77 27.52
C GLY A 791 38.66 11.90 28.52
N SER A 792 39.68 11.73 29.36
CA SER A 792 40.16 12.68 30.36
C SER A 792 40.84 13.90 29.73
N THR A 793 40.53 15.11 30.20
CA THR A 793 41.50 16.19 30.50
C THR A 793 40.88 17.27 31.41
N GLY A 794 41.72 17.87 32.26
CA GLY A 794 41.42 18.80 33.38
C GLY A 794 40.54 20.00 33.05
N GLY A 795 39.91 20.69 34.01
CA GLY A 795 40.43 21.13 35.31
C GLY A 795 40.18 22.64 35.39
N GLY A 796 39.59 23.15 36.47
CA GLY A 796 39.47 24.60 36.71
C GLY A 796 38.18 25.03 37.39
N SER A 797 38.23 25.15 38.72
CA SER A 797 37.28 25.91 39.53
C SER A 797 37.38 27.42 39.27
N THR A 798 36.25 28.13 39.43
CA THR A 798 36.05 29.36 40.26
C THR A 798 34.63 29.87 39.98
N GLY A 799 33.73 29.94 40.97
CA GLY A 799 33.44 31.18 41.72
C GLY A 799 32.37 31.99 40.96
N GLY A 800 31.12 32.07 41.40
CA GLY A 800 30.65 32.62 42.67
C GLY A 800 30.23 34.08 42.45
N GLY A 801 28.96 34.42 42.68
CA GLY A 801 28.53 35.82 42.71
C GLY A 801 27.08 36.08 42.30
N SER A 802 26.18 35.96 43.28
CA SER A 802 24.87 36.63 43.29
C SER A 802 24.98 38.14 43.09
N THR A 803 23.94 38.79 42.56
CA THR A 803 22.99 39.65 43.34
C THR A 803 22.18 40.57 42.42
N GLY A 804 20.87 40.70 42.75
CA GLY A 804 20.03 41.91 42.66
C GLY A 804 19.71 42.44 41.26
N GLY A 805 18.47 42.67 40.85
CA GLY A 805 17.33 43.21 41.61
C GLY A 805 17.07 44.65 41.17
N GLY A 806 15.82 44.98 40.82
CA GLY A 806 15.33 46.36 40.59
C GLY A 806 14.98 46.64 39.12
N SER A 807 13.72 46.54 38.67
CA SER A 807 12.58 47.46 38.91
C SER A 807 12.55 48.70 38.00
N THR A 808 11.48 48.77 37.20
CA THR A 808 10.63 49.94 36.85
C THR A 808 11.15 51.06 35.95
N GLY A 809 10.27 51.48 35.02
CA GLY A 809 10.08 52.88 34.65
C GLY A 809 10.05 53.16 33.15
N GLY A 810 8.85 53.43 32.62
CA GLY A 810 8.63 53.75 31.20
C GLY A 810 8.93 55.20 30.82
N GLY A 811 8.51 55.58 29.60
CA GLY A 811 8.50 56.99 29.16
C GLY A 811 8.69 57.18 27.67
N SER A 812 7.60 57.50 26.98
CA SER A 812 7.51 57.90 25.58
C SER A 812 8.16 59.26 25.28
N THR A 813 8.60 59.46 24.03
CA THR A 813 8.21 60.53 23.06
C THR A 813 9.37 61.05 22.18
N GLY A 814 9.14 61.01 20.85
CA GLY A 814 9.16 62.22 20.01
C GLY A 814 10.37 62.49 19.11
N GLY A 815 10.14 62.46 17.78
CA GLY A 815 10.61 63.53 16.89
C GLY A 815 11.21 63.11 15.54
N GLY A 816 10.57 63.52 14.43
CA GLY A 816 11.24 63.71 13.13
C GLY A 816 10.41 63.41 11.89
N SER A 817 9.84 64.44 11.27
CA SER A 817 8.92 64.42 10.12
C SER A 817 9.62 64.59 8.75
N THR A 818 8.80 64.48 7.69
CA THR A 818 8.94 64.89 6.26
C THR A 818 9.46 63.80 5.30
N GLY A 819 8.88 63.51 4.13
CA GLY A 819 7.70 64.03 3.42
C GLY A 819 7.84 63.84 1.90
N GLY A 820 6.78 63.34 1.23
CA GLY A 820 6.51 63.41 -0.24
C GLY A 820 7.17 62.31 -1.11
N GLY A 821 6.52 61.62 -2.04
CA GLY A 821 5.19 61.73 -2.67
C GLY A 821 5.31 61.43 -4.18
N SER A 822 4.65 60.34 -4.64
CA SER A 822 3.93 60.08 -5.92
C SER A 822 4.47 60.64 -7.27
N THR A 823 4.30 60.05 -8.47
CA THR A 823 3.19 59.28 -9.08
C THR A 823 3.68 58.64 -10.39
N GLY A 824 3.05 57.52 -10.78
CA GLY A 824 2.54 57.18 -12.13
C GLY A 824 3.53 56.93 -13.28
N GLY A 825 3.31 56.04 -14.25
CA GLY A 825 2.20 55.16 -14.62
C GLY A 825 2.47 54.70 -16.06
N GLY A 826 1.80 53.66 -16.57
CA GLY A 826 1.74 53.40 -18.02
C GLY A 826 1.96 51.95 -18.47
N SER A 827 0.89 51.43 -19.04
CA SER A 827 0.57 50.11 -19.58
C SER A 827 1.30 49.64 -20.85
N THR A 828 0.99 48.38 -21.21
CA THR A 828 1.13 47.67 -22.51
C THR A 828 2.53 47.15 -22.82
N GLY A 829 2.77 45.98 -23.41
CA GLY A 829 1.93 44.95 -24.04
C GLY A 829 2.82 44.12 -24.97
N SER A 830 2.53 42.82 -25.07
CA SER A 830 2.75 41.94 -26.25
C SER A 830 4.16 41.77 -26.87
N GLY A 831 4.80 40.63 -26.53
CA GLY A 831 5.42 39.63 -27.43
C GLY A 831 6.54 40.02 -28.42
N PRO A 832 7.00 39.07 -29.26
CA PRO A 832 7.63 37.79 -28.92
C PRO A 832 8.97 37.58 -29.70
N THR A 833 9.50 36.34 -29.70
CA THR A 833 10.63 35.81 -30.50
C THR A 833 12.03 36.20 -30.00
N GLY A 834 13.07 35.38 -30.01
CA GLY A 834 13.31 34.05 -30.54
C GLY A 834 14.83 33.89 -30.75
N GLY A 835 15.36 32.67 -30.63
CA GLY A 835 16.66 32.28 -31.19
C GLY A 835 17.85 32.27 -30.24
N GLY A 836 18.41 31.08 -30.02
CA GLY A 836 19.82 30.87 -29.62
C GLY A 836 20.79 31.20 -30.78
N PRO A 837 21.98 30.58 -30.91
CA PRO A 837 22.61 29.55 -30.07
C PRO A 837 24.14 29.75 -29.86
N SER A 838 24.78 28.71 -29.31
CA SER A 838 26.18 28.27 -29.55
C SER A 838 27.33 28.92 -28.75
N GLY A 839 28.25 28.07 -28.27
CA GLY A 839 29.54 28.50 -27.75
C GLY A 839 30.28 27.47 -26.86
N SER A 840 30.80 26.43 -27.49
CA SER A 840 31.74 25.42 -26.98
C SER A 840 33.05 25.97 -26.37
N GLY A 841 33.67 25.23 -25.45
CA GLY A 841 35.09 25.38 -25.10
C GLY A 841 35.60 24.46 -23.99
N SER A 842 36.19 23.32 -24.37
CA SER A 842 37.13 22.49 -23.60
C SER A 842 38.52 23.17 -23.57
N VAL A 843 39.45 22.95 -22.63
CA VAL A 843 40.35 21.78 -22.43
C VAL A 843 41.34 22.12 -21.27
N SER A 844 41.58 21.13 -20.38
CA SER A 844 42.83 20.63 -19.71
C SER A 844 43.97 21.57 -19.25
N ASP A 845 44.93 21.24 -18.36
CA ASP A 845 45.43 20.06 -17.64
C ASP A 845 46.36 20.58 -16.50
N SER A 846 46.60 19.80 -15.43
CA SER A 846 47.96 19.47 -14.94
C SER A 846 47.95 18.73 -13.58
N GLU A 847 48.35 17.46 -13.64
CA GLU A 847 49.07 16.71 -12.59
C GLU A 847 50.60 16.86 -12.87
N PRO A 848 51.59 16.37 -12.05
CA PRO A 848 51.62 14.99 -11.52
C PRO A 848 52.44 14.69 -10.23
N ASP A 849 52.43 13.39 -9.88
CA ASP A 849 53.49 12.54 -9.29
C ASP A 849 53.72 12.52 -7.75
N ALA A 850 54.00 11.38 -7.08
CA ALA A 850 54.23 9.99 -7.49
C ALA A 850 54.30 9.00 -6.29
N GLY A 851 54.06 7.71 -6.61
CA GLY A 851 54.80 6.52 -6.09
C GLY A 851 54.23 5.82 -4.84
N GLY A 852 54.03 4.51 -4.75
CA GLY A 852 54.39 3.36 -5.59
C GLY A 852 54.79 2.17 -4.70
N GLY A 853 54.46 0.93 -5.10
CA GLY A 853 55.20 -0.28 -4.67
C GLY A 853 54.40 -1.44 -4.07
N ALA A 854 54.29 -2.52 -4.84
CA ALA A 854 53.69 -3.82 -4.52
C ALA A 854 54.59 -4.73 -3.65
N LEU A 855 54.02 -5.81 -3.10
CA LEU A 855 54.45 -7.24 -3.21
C LEU A 855 53.92 -8.10 -2.05
N ASN A 856 53.53 -9.34 -2.36
CA ASN A 856 53.20 -10.44 -1.44
C ASN A 856 54.39 -11.42 -1.39
N PRO A 857 54.72 -12.06 -0.24
CA PRO A 857 54.60 -13.54 -0.19
C PRO A 857 54.33 -14.18 1.20
N PHE A 858 54.08 -15.49 1.15
CA PHE A 858 53.76 -16.53 2.14
C PHE A 858 54.68 -16.73 3.40
N THR A 859 54.06 -17.35 4.43
CA THR A 859 54.53 -18.37 5.43
C THR A 859 55.31 -18.03 6.73
N GLY A 860 54.88 -18.67 7.83
CA GLY A 860 55.74 -19.16 8.95
C GLY A 860 55.35 -18.69 10.37
N PHE A 861 54.43 -19.26 11.15
CA PHE A 861 54.41 -20.52 11.95
C PHE A 861 55.18 -20.53 13.30
N VAL A 862 54.53 -21.13 14.32
CA VAL A 862 55.02 -21.80 15.58
C VAL A 862 54.93 -20.98 16.90
N LEU A 863 54.54 -21.49 18.09
CA LEU A 863 53.76 -22.62 18.66
C LEU A 863 54.11 -22.70 20.17
N MET A 864 53.14 -22.95 21.07
CA MET A 864 53.26 -23.84 22.25
C MET A 864 51.91 -23.83 23.03
N VAL A 865 51.39 -24.87 23.70
CA VAL A 865 51.36 -26.35 23.65
C VAL A 865 50.48 -26.79 24.86
N GLY A 866 49.74 -27.89 24.74
CA GLY A 866 49.01 -28.55 25.85
C GLY A 866 47.87 -29.49 25.42
N VAL A 867 48.07 -30.51 24.55
CA VAL A 867 48.11 -31.99 24.82
C VAL A 867 46.89 -32.54 25.60
N ILE A 868 46.06 -33.47 25.10
CA ILE A 868 46.24 -34.95 25.12
C ILE A 868 45.09 -35.73 24.40
N LEU A 869 45.49 -36.64 23.46
CA LEU A 869 44.98 -37.99 23.05
C LEU A 869 43.54 -38.21 22.47
N VAL A 870 43.26 -39.07 21.46
CA VAL A 870 44.01 -39.81 20.42
C VAL A 870 43.04 -40.47 19.40
N TRP A 871 43.28 -40.23 18.09
CA TRP A 871 43.27 -41.11 16.87
C TRP A 871 42.08 -42.08 16.53
N ARG A 872 41.70 -42.38 15.27
CA ARG A 872 42.38 -42.40 13.94
C ARG A 872 41.33 -42.44 12.78
N ARG A 873 41.73 -41.86 11.62
CA ARG A 873 41.10 -41.82 10.27
C ARG A 873 40.92 -43.25 9.64
N ARG A 874 40.24 -43.53 8.50
CA ARG A 874 40.24 -42.88 7.16
C ARG A 874 39.33 -43.68 6.16
N ALA A 875 38.70 -42.97 5.21
CA ALA A 875 38.41 -43.27 3.78
C ALA A 875 37.76 -44.61 3.32
N VAL A 876 36.85 -44.53 2.32
CA VAL A 876 37.05 -44.91 0.90
C VAL A 876 35.71 -44.86 0.14
N SER A 877 35.71 -44.19 -1.02
CA SER A 877 34.81 -44.43 -2.14
C SER A 877 35.50 -45.36 -3.16
N VAL A 878 34.70 -46.11 -3.94
CA VAL A 878 34.95 -46.64 -5.30
C VAL A 878 34.88 -48.19 -5.49
N LEU A 879 33.90 -48.57 -6.34
CA LEU A 879 33.78 -49.68 -7.31
C LEU A 879 33.33 -51.12 -6.92
N SER A 880 32.17 -51.46 -7.51
CA SER A 880 31.85 -52.65 -8.32
C SER A 880 31.05 -53.84 -7.72
N ALA A 881 29.80 -53.94 -8.23
CA ALA A 881 29.16 -55.08 -8.91
C ALA A 881 28.67 -56.35 -8.16
N GLN A 882 27.46 -56.78 -8.57
CA GLN A 882 26.74 -58.06 -8.34
C GLN A 882 26.05 -58.15 -6.97
N VAL A 883 24.72 -58.25 -6.84
CA VAL A 883 23.67 -59.00 -7.55
C VAL A 883 22.40 -58.17 -7.69
#